data_AF-A0A837FD41-F1
#
_entry.id   AF-A0A837FD41-F1
#
_cell.length_a   1.000
_cell.length_b   1.000
_cell.length_c   1.000
_cell.angle_alpha   90.00
_cell.angle_beta   90.00
_cell.angle_gamma   90.00
#
_symmetry.space_group_name_H-M   'P 1'
#
loop_
_entity.id
_entity.type
_entity.pdbx_description
1 polymer ?
#
loop_
_entity_poly.entity_id
_entity_poly.type
_entity_poly.pdbx_seq_one_letter_code
_entity_poly.pdbx_strand_id
1 'polypeptide(L)'
;MSQETPASPTEARIKTKRRISPFWLLPVIALMIAGWLIWTSYEDRGSTITIDFQSADGIVAGRTPVRFQGVEVGTVQDISLGKGLNKIQVRASIKSDMQDALRAETQFWLVTPKASLAGVSGLDALVGGNYIGMMPGKGEPQDHFVALDTQPKYRLNNGDLMIHLRAPDLGSLNSGSLVYFRKIPVGRVYDYAINPNKDGVTIDVLIERRFTNLVKKGSRFWNVSGVDADLSLSGAKVKLESLAALVNGAIAFDSPADSSPAAAEDTFGLYADLAHSQRGVIVKLTLPDAKGLKAGSTPLMYQGLEVGQLTKLTLNAGGSVTGEMTVDPSVVDLLREKTRIELRNPKLSLSDASISSLLTGSTFELIPGEGAPNKNFVIAPADKALLQKPGVLTVTLNAPESYGIEAGQPLILHGVQVGQVLERKLTEKGVSFSAAIDPQYSNLVHGDSKFVVNSRVDVKVGLDGVEFLGASASEWVNGGIRILPGSKGALRESYPLFANLDKAIENSLGDLPTTTLTLSAETLPDVQAGSVVLYRKFEVGEVITVRPRADAFDIELHIKPEYRKLLTPNSVFWAEGGAKVQLNGSGLTVQASPLSRALRGAISFDNLSGAGGNMRKGDKRILFPSETAARAVGGQITLHTFDAGKLAEGMPIRYLGIDIGQVQKLTLITARNEVQATAVLYPEYVQTFARAGSRFSVVTPQISAAGVEHLDTILQPYINVEPGRGNARREFELQEATITDSRYLDGLSIVVEVPEAGSLGIGTPVLFRGIEVGTVTSLTLGNLSDRVMVGLRISQRYQHLVRNNSVFWLASGYSLDFGLTGGVVKTGTFNQFIRGGIAFATPPGTPLAPKAQAGKHFLLLESEPKEWREWGTALPR
;
A
#
# COMPACT_ATOMS: atom_id res chain seq x y z
N MET A 1 -127.83 152.54 -8.07
CA MET A 1 -127.96 153.36 -6.84
C MET A 1 -127.50 152.50 -5.66
N SER A 2 -126.68 153.09 -4.79
CA SER A 2 -126.31 152.65 -3.41
C SER A 2 -125.37 151.43 -3.30
N GLN A 3 -124.04 151.62 -3.20
CA GLN A 3 -123.18 151.98 -2.02
C GLN A 3 -122.92 150.77 -1.10
N GLU A 4 -121.66 150.26 -1.00
CA GLU A 4 -120.58 150.61 -0.02
C GLU A 4 -121.02 150.44 1.45
N THR A 5 -120.25 149.89 2.41
CA THR A 5 -118.82 150.10 2.79
C THR A 5 -118.30 148.92 3.70
N PRO A 6 -117.17 148.97 4.47
CA PRO A 6 -115.97 148.13 4.27
C PRO A 6 -115.57 147.18 5.44
N ALA A 7 -114.54 146.33 5.25
CA ALA A 7 -113.53 145.96 6.28
C ALA A 7 -112.31 145.23 5.67
N SER A 8 -111.13 145.49 6.26
CA SER A 8 -109.74 145.27 5.81
C SER A 8 -109.08 143.95 6.30
N PRO A 9 -107.82 143.61 5.89
CA PRO A 9 -107.34 142.25 5.60
C PRO A 9 -106.36 141.61 6.61
N THR A 10 -105.94 140.35 6.39
CA THR A 10 -104.72 139.73 6.97
C THR A 10 -104.14 138.66 6.03
N GLU A 11 -102.85 138.76 5.67
CA GLU A 11 -102.10 137.87 4.75
C GLU A 11 -101.60 136.57 5.43
N ALA A 12 -101.51 135.48 4.66
CA ALA A 12 -100.77 134.27 5.01
C ALA A 12 -99.98 133.70 3.81
N ARG A 13 -98.65 133.56 3.96
CA ARG A 13 -97.72 132.99 2.97
C ARG A 13 -97.74 131.45 2.99
N ILE A 14 -97.99 130.81 1.85
CA ILE A 14 -97.85 129.35 1.66
C ILE A 14 -96.54 129.05 0.92
N LYS A 15 -95.62 128.29 1.54
CA LYS A 15 -94.38 127.75 0.94
C LYS A 15 -94.56 126.26 0.66
N THR A 16 -94.46 125.83 -0.60
CA THR A 16 -94.39 124.42 -1.00
C THR A 16 -92.93 123.93 -1.00
N LYS A 17 -92.60 123.01 -0.08
CA LYS A 17 -91.31 122.29 -0.05
C LYS A 17 -91.54 120.85 -0.57
N ARG A 18 -91.01 120.51 -1.76
CA ARG A 18 -90.89 119.11 -2.20
C ARG A 18 -89.71 118.47 -1.47
N ARG A 19 -89.96 117.67 -0.44
CA ARG A 19 -88.98 116.76 0.16
C ARG A 19 -89.34 115.34 -0.23
N ILE A 20 -88.41 114.63 -0.88
CA ILE A 20 -88.45 113.18 -1.03
C ILE A 20 -88.27 112.60 0.38
N SER A 21 -89.18 111.73 0.81
CA SER A 21 -89.15 111.13 2.16
C SER A 21 -87.84 110.34 2.38
N PRO A 22 -87.16 110.45 3.54
CA PRO A 22 -85.96 109.67 3.86
C PRO A 22 -86.16 108.15 3.76
N PHE A 23 -87.41 107.67 3.76
CA PHE A 23 -87.74 106.25 3.63
C PHE A 23 -87.31 105.64 2.28
N TRP A 24 -87.09 106.46 1.23
CA TRP A 24 -86.59 106.01 -0.08
C TRP A 24 -85.06 105.85 -0.16
N LEU A 25 -84.32 106.19 0.89
CA LEU A 25 -82.86 105.99 0.94
C LEU A 25 -82.50 104.50 1.12
N LEU A 26 -83.31 103.76 1.90
CA LEU A 26 -83.06 102.36 2.24
C LEU A 26 -83.11 101.41 1.03
N PRO A 27 -84.10 101.50 0.11
CA PRO A 27 -84.12 100.67 -1.10
C PRO A 27 -82.96 100.96 -2.04
N VAL A 28 -82.53 102.22 -2.16
CA VAL A 28 -81.41 102.61 -3.04
C VAL A 28 -80.08 102.11 -2.48
N ILE A 29 -79.86 102.22 -1.17
CA ILE A 29 -78.67 101.66 -0.51
C ILE A 29 -78.66 100.13 -0.63
N ALA A 30 -79.79 99.46 -0.42
CA ALA A 30 -79.90 98.00 -0.61
C ALA A 30 -79.59 97.59 -2.06
N LEU A 31 -80.04 98.37 -3.06
CA LEU A 31 -79.77 98.12 -4.46
C LEU A 31 -78.29 98.36 -4.81
N MET A 32 -77.65 99.38 -4.24
CA MET A 32 -76.19 99.58 -4.39
C MET A 32 -75.37 98.47 -3.73
N ILE A 33 -75.76 97.99 -2.54
CA ILE A 33 -75.08 96.86 -1.88
C ILE A 33 -75.29 95.57 -2.67
N ALA A 34 -76.51 95.31 -3.17
CA ALA A 34 -76.79 94.16 -4.02
C ALA A 34 -76.01 94.22 -5.35
N GLY A 35 -75.95 95.39 -5.99
CA GLY A 35 -75.15 95.63 -7.19
C GLY A 35 -73.65 95.43 -6.93
N TRP A 36 -73.15 95.90 -5.80
CA TRP A 36 -71.75 95.71 -5.40
C TRP A 36 -71.44 94.23 -5.13
N LEU A 37 -72.30 93.52 -4.40
CA LEU A 37 -72.16 92.08 -4.14
C LEU A 37 -72.21 91.25 -5.43
N ILE A 38 -73.05 91.63 -6.40
CA ILE A 38 -73.12 90.96 -7.71
C ILE A 38 -71.80 91.17 -8.49
N TRP A 39 -71.25 92.38 -8.46
CA TRP A 39 -69.99 92.69 -9.14
C TRP A 39 -68.80 91.95 -8.50
N THR A 40 -68.66 92.00 -7.17
CA THR A 40 -67.59 91.27 -6.46
C THR A 40 -67.74 89.76 -6.63
N SER A 41 -68.98 89.24 -6.63
CA SER A 41 -69.24 87.82 -6.90
C SER A 41 -68.98 87.41 -8.36
N TYR A 42 -68.89 88.35 -9.31
CA TYR A 42 -68.51 88.06 -10.69
C TYR A 42 -66.99 88.07 -10.87
N GLU A 43 -66.30 88.99 -10.20
CA GLU A 43 -64.84 89.14 -10.26
C GLU A 43 -64.09 88.06 -9.45
N ASP A 44 -64.70 87.52 -8.39
CA ASP A 44 -64.16 86.41 -7.57
C ASP A 44 -64.39 85.00 -8.17
N ARG A 45 -65.00 84.87 -9.37
CA ARG A 45 -65.17 83.56 -10.03
C ARG A 45 -63.88 83.12 -10.71
N GLY A 46 -63.19 82.14 -10.13
CA GLY A 46 -62.08 81.43 -10.77
C GLY A 46 -62.48 80.76 -12.10
N SER A 47 -61.49 80.45 -12.94
CA SER A 47 -61.72 79.78 -14.22
C SER A 47 -61.92 78.27 -14.02
N THR A 48 -62.98 77.71 -14.59
CA THR A 48 -63.26 76.27 -14.50
C THR A 48 -62.67 75.55 -15.70
N ILE A 49 -61.71 74.66 -15.45
CA ILE A 49 -61.10 73.80 -16.47
C ILE A 49 -61.56 72.35 -16.30
N THR A 50 -61.51 71.58 -17.39
CA THR A 50 -61.77 70.14 -17.39
C THR A 50 -60.46 69.41 -17.70
N ILE A 51 -60.09 68.42 -16.88
CA ILE A 51 -58.88 67.61 -17.06
C ILE A 51 -59.30 66.14 -17.18
N ASP A 52 -58.96 65.51 -18.31
CA ASP A 52 -59.16 64.08 -18.55
C ASP A 52 -58.06 63.25 -17.87
N PHE A 53 -58.44 62.40 -16.92
CA PHE A 53 -57.55 61.40 -16.30
C PHE A 53 -57.91 59.97 -16.72
N GLN A 54 -56.94 59.06 -16.70
CA GLN A 54 -57.19 57.61 -16.88
C GLN A 54 -57.83 56.98 -15.63
N SER A 55 -57.38 57.35 -14.43
CA SER A 55 -57.97 56.96 -13.14
C SER A 55 -58.11 58.19 -12.22
N ALA A 56 -59.07 58.13 -11.28
CA ALA A 56 -59.33 59.20 -10.32
C ALA A 56 -59.01 58.78 -8.88
N ASP A 57 -58.12 57.81 -8.72
CA ASP A 57 -57.76 57.24 -7.43
C ASP A 57 -57.20 58.34 -6.50
N GLY A 58 -57.94 58.60 -5.42
CA GLY A 58 -57.62 59.61 -4.43
C GLY A 58 -57.80 61.07 -4.85
N ILE A 59 -58.49 61.34 -5.98
CA ILE A 59 -59.00 62.69 -6.30
C ILE A 59 -60.37 62.86 -5.64
N VAL A 60 -60.56 63.93 -4.87
CA VAL A 60 -61.79 64.22 -4.11
C VAL A 60 -62.27 65.63 -4.41
N ALA A 61 -63.51 65.75 -4.87
CA ALA A 61 -64.18 67.02 -5.10
C ALA A 61 -64.20 67.88 -3.82
N GLY A 62 -63.85 69.16 -3.95
CA GLY A 62 -63.74 70.13 -2.87
C GLY A 62 -62.51 69.99 -1.97
N ARG A 63 -61.65 68.98 -2.18
CA ARG A 63 -60.48 68.72 -1.31
C ARG A 63 -59.16 68.61 -2.05
N THR A 64 -59.14 68.08 -3.28
CA THR A 64 -57.88 67.89 -4.03
C THR A 64 -57.41 69.23 -4.61
N PRO A 65 -56.23 69.74 -4.20
CA PRO A 65 -55.70 70.97 -4.76
C PRO A 65 -55.00 70.72 -6.10
N VAL A 66 -55.02 71.74 -6.96
CA VAL A 66 -54.13 71.88 -8.11
C VAL A 66 -52.94 72.71 -7.65
N ARG A 67 -51.72 72.19 -7.80
CA ARG A 67 -50.50 72.85 -7.35
C ARG A 67 -49.52 73.11 -8.50
N PHE A 68 -48.98 74.32 -8.51
CA PHE A 68 -47.85 74.70 -9.34
C PHE A 68 -46.66 75.01 -8.44
N GLN A 69 -45.52 74.32 -8.64
CA GLN A 69 -44.31 74.48 -7.82
C GLN A 69 -44.55 74.42 -6.29
N GLY A 70 -45.49 73.57 -5.86
CA GLY A 70 -45.85 73.41 -4.44
C GLY A 70 -46.89 74.41 -3.92
N VAL A 71 -47.27 75.42 -4.69
CA VAL A 71 -48.28 76.43 -4.32
C VAL A 71 -49.66 76.01 -4.81
N GLU A 72 -50.69 76.15 -3.96
CA GLU A 72 -52.08 75.85 -4.33
C GLU A 72 -52.67 76.95 -5.23
N VAL A 73 -52.90 76.58 -6.48
CA VAL A 73 -53.38 77.45 -7.57
C VAL A 73 -54.81 77.15 -8.00
N GLY A 74 -55.41 76.09 -7.47
CA GLY A 74 -56.81 75.75 -7.71
C GLY A 74 -57.28 74.56 -6.88
N THR A 75 -58.55 74.19 -7.03
CA THR A 75 -59.15 73.08 -6.30
C THR A 75 -60.13 72.33 -7.21
N VAL A 76 -60.14 71.00 -7.13
CA VAL A 76 -61.09 70.16 -7.84
C VAL A 76 -62.51 70.44 -7.34
N GLN A 77 -63.45 70.69 -8.25
CA GLN A 77 -64.85 70.95 -7.93
C GLN A 77 -65.76 69.75 -8.18
N ASP A 78 -65.53 69.00 -9.26
CA ASP A 78 -66.42 67.91 -9.66
C ASP A 78 -65.64 66.80 -10.39
N ILE A 79 -66.14 65.56 -10.29
CA ILE A 79 -65.56 64.37 -10.91
C ILE A 79 -66.69 63.60 -11.58
N SER A 80 -66.59 63.43 -12.89
CA SER A 80 -67.59 62.72 -13.69
C SER A 80 -66.92 61.72 -14.64
N LEU A 81 -67.63 60.65 -14.98
CA LEU A 81 -67.18 59.75 -16.04
C LEU A 81 -67.47 60.38 -17.41
N GLY A 82 -66.47 60.40 -18.28
CA GLY A 82 -66.65 60.80 -19.66
C GLY A 82 -67.64 59.89 -20.38
N LYS A 83 -68.29 60.39 -21.44
CA LYS A 83 -69.38 59.70 -22.16
C LYS A 83 -69.00 58.31 -22.72
N GLY A 84 -67.71 58.02 -22.88
CA GLY A 84 -67.18 56.73 -23.37
C GLY A 84 -66.75 55.74 -22.27
N LEU A 85 -66.96 56.07 -20.98
CA LEU A 85 -66.57 55.27 -19.80
C LEU A 85 -65.07 54.92 -19.70
N ASN A 86 -64.21 55.51 -20.54
CA ASN A 86 -62.77 55.21 -20.64
C ASN A 86 -61.88 56.33 -20.10
N LYS A 87 -62.47 57.43 -19.63
CA LYS A 87 -61.79 58.61 -19.10
C LYS A 87 -62.61 59.23 -17.97
N ILE A 88 -61.93 59.82 -17.00
CA ILE A 88 -62.55 60.53 -15.89
C ILE A 88 -62.30 62.02 -16.07
N GLN A 89 -63.39 62.78 -16.18
CA GLN A 89 -63.38 64.22 -16.35
C GLN A 89 -63.40 64.88 -14.98
N VAL A 90 -62.28 65.49 -14.62
CA VAL A 90 -62.11 66.23 -13.38
C VAL A 90 -62.26 67.71 -13.70
N ARG A 91 -63.31 68.35 -13.18
CA ARG A 91 -63.46 69.81 -13.27
C ARG A 91 -62.77 70.46 -12.09
N ALA A 92 -61.83 71.35 -12.37
CA ALA A 92 -61.09 72.10 -11.35
C ALA A 92 -61.31 73.60 -11.53
N SER A 93 -61.43 74.32 -10.42
CA SER A 93 -61.46 75.77 -10.42
C SER A 93 -60.07 76.29 -10.12
N ILE A 94 -59.53 77.07 -11.06
CA ILE A 94 -58.21 77.68 -10.99
C ILE A 94 -58.40 79.15 -10.64
N LYS A 95 -57.55 79.66 -9.75
CA LYS A 95 -57.57 81.07 -9.34
C LYS A 95 -57.37 82.00 -10.54
N SER A 96 -57.96 83.18 -10.50
CA SER A 96 -57.95 84.15 -11.61
C SER A 96 -56.55 84.61 -12.00
N ASP A 97 -55.62 84.68 -11.05
CA ASP A 97 -54.20 85.00 -11.25
C ASP A 97 -53.43 83.96 -12.08
N MET A 98 -53.98 82.76 -12.24
CA MET A 98 -53.38 81.65 -12.99
C MET A 98 -54.06 81.39 -14.34
N GLN A 99 -55.01 82.23 -14.76
CA GLN A 99 -55.68 82.09 -16.07
C GLN A 99 -54.71 82.20 -17.24
N ASP A 100 -53.72 83.10 -17.16
CA ASP A 100 -52.73 83.27 -18.23
C ASP A 100 -51.82 82.06 -18.41
N ALA A 101 -51.71 81.21 -17.39
CA ALA A 101 -50.92 79.99 -17.41
C ALA A 101 -51.70 78.77 -17.94
N LEU A 102 -52.99 78.90 -18.26
CA LEU A 102 -53.84 77.85 -18.85
C LEU A 102 -53.78 77.93 -20.39
N ARG A 103 -52.63 77.50 -20.95
CA ARG A 103 -52.36 77.47 -22.39
C ARG A 103 -52.33 76.05 -22.95
N ALA A 104 -52.41 75.88 -24.27
CA ALA A 104 -52.48 74.57 -24.91
C ALA A 104 -51.39 73.56 -24.50
N GLU A 105 -50.15 73.99 -24.23
CA GLU A 105 -49.06 73.11 -23.78
C GLU A 105 -48.99 72.97 -22.24
N THR A 106 -50.01 73.40 -21.50
CA THR A 106 -50.05 73.25 -20.05
C THR A 106 -50.27 71.79 -19.70
N GLN A 107 -49.33 71.23 -18.94
CA GLN A 107 -49.34 69.82 -18.59
C GLN A 107 -49.87 69.65 -17.17
N PHE A 108 -50.78 68.69 -17.01
CA PHE A 108 -51.30 68.27 -15.71
C PHE A 108 -50.93 66.82 -15.46
N TRP A 109 -50.65 66.44 -14.20
CA TRP A 109 -50.45 65.04 -13.81
C TRP A 109 -50.90 64.83 -12.38
N LEU A 110 -51.32 63.61 -12.04
CA LEU A 110 -51.68 63.26 -10.67
C LEU A 110 -50.41 62.98 -9.87
N VAL A 111 -50.23 63.65 -8.74
CA VAL A 111 -49.15 63.36 -7.80
C VAL A 111 -49.72 62.53 -6.66
N THR A 112 -49.27 61.27 -6.59
CA THR A 112 -49.59 60.34 -5.51
C THR A 112 -48.37 60.17 -4.59
N PRO A 113 -48.58 59.98 -3.27
CA PRO A 113 -47.49 59.69 -2.35
C PRO A 113 -46.85 58.35 -2.70
N LYS A 114 -45.53 58.34 -2.91
CA LYS A 114 -44.75 57.12 -3.13
C LYS A 114 -43.91 56.82 -1.90
N ALA A 115 -44.17 55.68 -1.26
CA ALA A 115 -43.29 55.16 -0.22
C ALA A 115 -42.12 54.42 -0.90
N SER A 116 -40.88 54.87 -0.68
CA SER A 116 -39.68 54.12 -1.07
C SER A 116 -38.72 54.03 0.11
N LEU A 117 -38.02 52.89 0.26
CA LEU A 117 -37.01 52.69 1.30
C LEU A 117 -35.75 53.55 1.10
N ALA A 118 -35.54 54.11 -0.11
CA ALA A 118 -34.38 54.93 -0.47
C ALA A 118 -34.48 56.40 -0.01
N GLY A 119 -35.69 56.82 0.38
CA GLY A 119 -36.04 58.22 0.63
C GLY A 119 -37.49 58.48 0.26
N VAL A 120 -38.14 59.36 1.02
CA VAL A 120 -39.53 59.75 0.82
C VAL A 120 -39.58 60.94 -0.14
N SER A 121 -39.99 60.71 -1.38
CA SER A 121 -40.33 61.79 -2.31
C SER A 121 -41.84 62.03 -2.23
N GLY A 122 -42.24 63.30 -2.02
CA GLY A 122 -43.65 63.67 -1.86
C GLY A 122 -44.18 63.62 -0.41
N LEU A 123 -43.32 63.90 0.60
CA LEU A 123 -43.73 63.96 2.01
C LEU A 123 -44.95 64.88 2.23
N ASP A 124 -45.08 65.94 1.43
CA ASP A 124 -46.21 66.88 1.43
C ASP A 124 -47.56 66.19 1.12
N ALA A 125 -47.56 65.11 0.32
CA ALA A 125 -48.76 64.34 -0.01
C ALA A 125 -49.09 63.27 1.05
N LEU A 126 -48.11 62.92 1.92
CA LEU A 126 -48.31 61.98 3.03
C LEU A 126 -49.12 62.60 4.17
N VAL A 127 -49.02 63.94 4.34
CA VAL A 127 -49.84 64.73 5.28
C VAL A 127 -51.03 65.41 4.57
N GLY A 128 -50.87 65.81 3.31
CA GLY A 128 -51.85 66.62 2.56
C GLY A 128 -52.76 65.87 1.56
N GLY A 129 -52.54 64.57 1.31
CA GLY A 129 -53.28 63.79 0.31
C GLY A 129 -52.81 64.01 -1.13
N ASN A 130 -53.46 63.33 -2.10
CA ASN A 130 -53.14 63.47 -3.53
C ASN A 130 -53.43 64.90 -4.01
N TYR A 131 -52.61 65.39 -4.95
CA TYR A 131 -52.81 66.68 -5.59
C TYR A 131 -52.51 66.58 -7.10
N ILE A 132 -53.04 67.52 -7.88
CA ILE A 132 -52.77 67.60 -9.32
C ILE A 132 -51.61 68.59 -9.52
N GLY A 133 -50.52 68.13 -10.10
CA GLY A 133 -49.41 68.98 -10.52
C GLY A 133 -49.73 69.69 -11.82
N MET A 134 -49.33 70.96 -11.93
CA MET A 134 -49.44 71.78 -13.14
C MET A 134 -48.04 72.18 -13.62
N MET A 135 -47.82 72.26 -14.93
CA MET A 135 -46.67 72.91 -15.55
C MET A 135 -47.15 73.78 -16.72
N PRO A 136 -47.05 75.12 -16.63
CA PRO A 136 -47.41 76.02 -17.71
C PRO A 136 -46.56 75.76 -18.96
N GLY A 137 -47.19 75.80 -20.12
CA GLY A 137 -46.52 75.75 -21.42
C GLY A 137 -46.87 76.95 -22.29
N LYS A 138 -46.46 76.94 -23.55
CA LYS A 138 -46.84 77.98 -24.52
C LYS A 138 -48.17 77.62 -25.20
N GLY A 139 -48.67 78.51 -26.07
CA GLY A 139 -49.83 78.26 -26.92
C GLY A 139 -51.05 79.11 -26.58
N GLU A 140 -52.17 78.79 -27.23
CA GLU A 140 -53.45 79.51 -27.09
C GLU A 140 -54.16 79.18 -25.76
N PRO A 141 -55.02 80.08 -25.24
CA PRO A 141 -55.84 79.79 -24.06
C PRO A 141 -56.69 78.52 -24.26
N GLN A 142 -56.70 77.65 -23.25
CA GLN A 142 -57.42 76.37 -23.33
C GLN A 142 -58.07 76.03 -21.97
N ASP A 143 -59.24 75.40 -22.01
CA ASP A 143 -60.04 75.03 -20.84
C ASP A 143 -60.20 73.51 -20.67
N HIS A 144 -59.78 72.71 -21.65
CA HIS A 144 -59.87 71.25 -21.63
C HIS A 144 -58.49 70.60 -21.81
N PHE A 145 -58.03 69.82 -20.84
CA PHE A 145 -56.67 69.25 -20.80
C PHE A 145 -56.70 67.73 -20.67
N VAL A 146 -55.60 67.08 -21.03
CA VAL A 146 -55.38 65.64 -20.80
C VAL A 146 -54.22 65.50 -19.82
N ALA A 147 -54.43 64.73 -18.75
CA ALA A 147 -53.38 64.48 -17.77
C ALA A 147 -52.32 63.50 -18.31
N LEU A 148 -51.06 63.75 -17.97
CA LEU A 148 -49.93 62.85 -18.19
C LEU A 148 -49.91 61.73 -17.15
N ASP A 149 -49.49 60.54 -17.57
CA ASP A 149 -49.38 59.35 -16.70
C ASP A 149 -48.26 59.48 -15.65
N THR A 150 -47.22 60.25 -15.96
CA THR A 150 -46.08 60.51 -15.06
C THR A 150 -45.64 61.95 -15.15
N GLN A 151 -44.96 62.43 -14.11
CA GLN A 151 -44.38 63.77 -14.11
C GLN A 151 -43.37 63.92 -15.27
N PRO A 152 -43.44 65.00 -16.07
CA PRO A 152 -42.51 65.24 -17.15
C PRO A 152 -41.06 65.41 -16.64
N LYS A 153 -40.09 64.76 -17.30
CA LYS A 153 -38.66 64.79 -16.92
C LYS A 153 -38.05 66.17 -17.21
N TYR A 154 -37.62 66.88 -16.16
CA TYR A 154 -36.95 68.18 -16.28
C TYR A 154 -35.47 67.98 -16.63
N ARG A 155 -35.03 68.39 -17.83
CA ARG A 155 -33.60 68.40 -18.20
C ARG A 155 -32.94 69.70 -17.72
N LEU A 156 -32.45 69.73 -16.48
CA LEU A 156 -31.51 70.76 -16.02
C LEU A 156 -30.09 70.37 -16.45
N ASN A 157 -29.49 71.13 -17.35
CA ASN A 157 -28.07 70.99 -17.66
C ASN A 157 -27.23 71.67 -16.55
N ASN A 158 -26.99 70.93 -15.46
CA ASN A 158 -26.31 71.42 -14.26
C ASN A 158 -24.80 71.13 -14.21
N GLY A 159 -24.19 70.66 -15.30
CA GLY A 159 -22.75 70.34 -15.38
C GLY A 159 -22.35 68.99 -14.76
N ASP A 160 -23.31 68.10 -14.53
CA ASP A 160 -23.08 66.70 -14.19
C ASP A 160 -22.58 65.92 -15.43
N LEU A 161 -21.82 64.84 -15.21
CA LEU A 161 -21.28 63.99 -16.27
C LEU A 161 -22.18 62.76 -16.45
N MET A 162 -22.83 62.66 -17.60
CA MET A 162 -23.56 61.46 -18.01
C MET A 162 -22.59 60.48 -18.71
N ILE A 163 -22.63 59.21 -18.33
CA ILE A 163 -21.89 58.11 -18.96
C ILE A 163 -22.82 56.91 -19.15
N HIS A 164 -22.48 56.02 -20.08
CA HIS A 164 -23.24 54.80 -20.36
C HIS A 164 -22.47 53.57 -19.89
N LEU A 165 -23.12 52.70 -19.14
CA LEU A 165 -22.56 51.41 -18.75
C LEU A 165 -23.25 50.29 -19.52
N ARG A 166 -22.47 49.41 -20.16
CA ARG A 166 -22.97 48.22 -20.84
C ARG A 166 -22.85 47.00 -19.93
N ALA A 167 -23.95 46.28 -19.80
CA ALA A 167 -24.05 45.06 -19.03
C ALA A 167 -24.85 43.99 -19.79
N PRO A 168 -24.61 42.69 -19.56
CA PRO A 168 -25.42 41.62 -20.16
C PRO A 168 -26.86 41.62 -19.64
N ASP A 169 -27.08 42.10 -18.41
CA ASP A 169 -28.38 42.29 -17.77
C ASP A 169 -28.35 43.50 -16.81
N LEU A 170 -29.51 43.89 -16.28
CA LEU A 170 -29.62 45.02 -15.33
C LEU A 170 -29.11 44.66 -13.92
N GLY A 171 -29.00 43.37 -13.59
CA GLY A 171 -28.79 42.90 -12.22
C GLY A 171 -29.87 43.39 -11.25
N SER A 172 -29.44 43.81 -10.06
CA SER A 172 -30.31 44.41 -9.04
C SER A 172 -30.23 45.95 -8.99
N LEU A 173 -29.83 46.57 -10.10
CA LEU A 173 -29.77 48.03 -10.22
C LEU A 173 -31.15 48.59 -10.59
N ASN A 174 -31.45 49.77 -10.07
CA ASN A 174 -32.69 50.52 -10.28
C ASN A 174 -32.38 51.98 -10.63
N SER A 175 -33.37 52.71 -11.15
CA SER A 175 -33.24 54.17 -11.27
C SER A 175 -33.07 54.76 -9.86
N GLY A 176 -31.99 55.52 -9.65
CA GLY A 176 -31.59 56.03 -8.34
C GLY A 176 -30.55 55.19 -7.59
N SER A 177 -30.13 54.02 -8.08
CA SER A 177 -29.00 53.27 -7.49
C SER A 177 -27.76 54.15 -7.38
N LEU A 178 -27.04 54.07 -6.26
CA LEU A 178 -25.89 54.95 -6.01
C LEU A 178 -24.64 54.46 -6.74
N VAL A 179 -23.81 55.42 -7.16
CA VAL A 179 -22.48 55.16 -7.72
C VAL A 179 -21.41 55.59 -6.74
N TYR A 180 -20.52 54.68 -6.39
CA TYR A 180 -19.49 54.86 -5.37
C TYR A 180 -18.09 54.95 -5.98
N PHE A 181 -17.29 55.88 -5.45
CA PHE A 181 -15.84 55.87 -5.61
C PHE A 181 -15.22 55.78 -4.22
N ARG A 182 -14.41 54.75 -3.95
CA ARG A 182 -13.84 54.49 -2.61
C ARG A 182 -14.90 54.54 -1.48
N LYS A 183 -16.09 53.96 -1.74
CA LYS A 183 -17.25 53.93 -0.83
C LYS A 183 -17.91 55.29 -0.55
N ILE A 184 -17.56 56.35 -1.29
CA ILE A 184 -18.21 57.67 -1.23
C ILE A 184 -19.22 57.76 -2.38
N PRO A 185 -20.49 58.12 -2.13
CA PRO A 185 -21.47 58.30 -3.20
C PRO A 185 -21.10 59.53 -4.03
N VAL A 186 -20.85 59.32 -5.32
CA VAL A 186 -20.39 60.35 -6.26
C VAL A 186 -21.33 60.54 -7.46
N GLY A 187 -22.37 59.72 -7.56
CA GLY A 187 -23.36 59.78 -8.62
C GLY A 187 -24.50 58.80 -8.39
N ARG A 188 -25.35 58.67 -9.40
CA ARG A 188 -26.52 57.76 -9.38
C ARG A 188 -26.85 57.25 -10.77
N VAL A 189 -27.46 56.07 -10.82
CA VAL A 189 -28.13 55.56 -12.03
C VAL A 189 -29.31 56.49 -12.33
N TYR A 190 -29.29 57.08 -13.51
CA TYR A 190 -30.31 57.98 -13.99
C TYR A 190 -31.46 57.21 -14.66
N ASP A 191 -31.12 56.34 -15.61
CA ASP A 191 -32.08 55.54 -16.37
C ASP A 191 -31.42 54.24 -16.87
N TYR A 192 -32.21 53.32 -17.42
CA TYR A 192 -31.69 52.14 -18.10
C TYR A 192 -32.64 51.71 -19.23
N ALA A 193 -32.05 51.15 -20.29
CA ALA A 193 -32.80 50.67 -21.44
C ALA A 193 -32.19 49.38 -22.01
N ILE A 194 -33.04 48.48 -22.50
CA ILE A 194 -32.59 47.30 -23.24
C ILE A 194 -32.00 47.75 -24.57
N ASN A 195 -30.84 47.21 -24.94
CA ASN A 195 -30.19 47.55 -26.21
C ASN A 195 -31.09 47.15 -27.40
N PRO A 196 -31.10 47.92 -28.51
CA PRO A 196 -31.97 47.63 -29.66
C PRO A 196 -31.78 46.23 -30.27
N ASN A 197 -30.57 45.69 -30.19
CA ASN A 197 -30.19 44.34 -30.66
C ASN A 197 -30.45 43.22 -29.64
N LYS A 198 -31.00 43.53 -28.47
CA LYS A 198 -31.33 42.60 -27.37
C LYS A 198 -30.13 41.80 -26.84
N ASP A 199 -28.91 42.31 -26.99
CA ASP A 199 -27.68 41.66 -26.49
C ASP A 199 -27.32 42.03 -25.04
N GLY A 200 -28.07 42.95 -24.44
CA GLY A 200 -27.83 43.44 -23.09
C GLY A 200 -28.61 44.70 -22.76
N VAL A 201 -28.15 45.41 -21.73
CA VAL A 201 -28.76 46.63 -21.19
C VAL A 201 -27.72 47.76 -21.18
N THR A 202 -28.15 48.96 -21.55
CA THR A 202 -27.40 50.20 -21.34
C THR A 202 -27.96 50.91 -20.11
N ILE A 203 -27.08 51.22 -19.17
CA ILE A 203 -27.42 51.87 -17.90
C ILE A 203 -26.79 53.26 -17.91
N ASP A 204 -27.63 54.28 -17.87
CA ASP A 204 -27.21 55.68 -17.89
C ASP A 204 -26.88 56.12 -16.47
N VAL A 205 -25.65 56.55 -16.24
CA VAL A 205 -25.14 56.97 -14.94
C VAL A 205 -24.80 58.44 -14.97
N LEU A 206 -25.31 59.16 -13.98
CA LEU A 206 -25.04 60.58 -13.77
C LEU A 206 -24.08 60.76 -12.59
N ILE A 207 -22.88 61.26 -12.89
CA ILE A 207 -21.84 61.61 -11.90
C ILE A 207 -21.94 63.09 -11.58
N GLU A 208 -21.94 63.44 -10.29
CA GLU A 208 -22.07 64.83 -9.86
C GLU A 208 -20.90 65.69 -10.35
N ARG A 209 -21.16 66.95 -10.70
CA ARG A 209 -20.17 67.91 -11.23
C ARG A 209 -18.83 67.95 -10.50
N ARG A 210 -18.82 67.83 -9.16
CA ARG A 210 -17.60 67.88 -8.33
C ARG A 210 -16.72 66.61 -8.43
N PHE A 211 -17.27 65.52 -8.96
CA PHE A 211 -16.61 64.21 -9.04
C PHE A 211 -16.29 63.76 -10.46
N THR A 212 -16.62 64.56 -11.48
CA THR A 212 -16.39 64.24 -12.89
C THR A 212 -14.93 63.93 -13.20
N ASN A 213 -13.98 64.61 -12.54
CA ASN A 213 -12.54 64.40 -12.70
C ASN A 213 -12.04 63.02 -12.23
N LEU A 214 -12.84 62.31 -11.42
CA LEU A 214 -12.53 60.96 -10.95
C LEU A 214 -12.69 59.96 -12.09
N VAL A 215 -13.67 60.15 -12.98
CA VAL A 215 -13.90 59.23 -14.10
C VAL A 215 -12.91 59.50 -15.21
N LYS A 216 -12.06 58.50 -15.48
CA LYS A 216 -11.08 58.47 -16.57
C LYS A 216 -11.49 57.49 -17.67
N LYS A 217 -10.90 57.60 -18.86
CA LYS A 217 -11.08 56.64 -19.97
C LYS A 217 -10.72 55.19 -19.59
N GLY A 218 -9.75 55.00 -18.69
CA GLY A 218 -9.37 53.69 -18.16
C GLY A 218 -10.16 53.21 -16.93
N SER A 219 -11.26 53.87 -16.57
CA SER A 219 -12.06 53.47 -15.40
C SER A 219 -12.75 52.14 -15.61
N ARG A 220 -12.87 51.36 -14.55
CA ARG A 220 -13.63 50.09 -14.55
C ARG A 220 -14.74 50.19 -13.53
N PHE A 221 -15.96 49.88 -13.96
CA PHE A 221 -17.15 49.90 -13.15
C PHE A 221 -17.56 48.47 -12.84
N TRP A 222 -17.91 48.16 -11.60
CA TRP A 222 -18.43 46.85 -11.22
C TRP A 222 -19.67 46.98 -10.35
N ASN A 223 -20.52 45.97 -10.43
CA ASN A 223 -21.70 45.85 -9.59
C ASN A 223 -21.27 45.47 -8.17
N VAL A 224 -21.81 46.17 -7.16
CA VAL A 224 -21.59 45.90 -5.72
C VAL A 224 -22.91 45.62 -5.00
N SER A 225 -23.92 45.26 -5.77
CA SER A 225 -25.26 45.00 -5.26
C SER A 225 -25.40 43.55 -4.77
N GLY A 226 -26.15 43.38 -3.68
CA GLY A 226 -26.42 42.06 -3.09
C GLY A 226 -25.54 41.73 -1.89
N VAL A 227 -25.70 40.50 -1.38
CA VAL A 227 -24.87 39.93 -0.30
C VAL A 227 -24.00 38.85 -0.91
N ASP A 228 -22.69 39.01 -0.81
CA ASP A 228 -21.75 37.93 -1.10
C ASP A 228 -21.35 37.26 0.22
N ALA A 229 -21.82 36.04 0.39
CA ALA A 229 -21.59 35.22 1.57
C ALA A 229 -20.71 34.03 1.18
N ASP A 230 -19.42 34.15 1.45
CA ASP A 230 -18.48 33.05 1.24
C ASP A 230 -18.53 32.11 2.45
N LEU A 231 -19.15 30.95 2.24
CA LEU A 231 -19.28 29.89 3.23
C LEU A 231 -18.17 28.87 3.02
N SER A 232 -17.07 29.05 3.73
CA SER A 232 -15.95 28.11 3.74
C SER A 232 -15.98 27.21 4.98
N LEU A 233 -15.38 26.02 4.88
CA LEU A 233 -15.22 25.12 6.04
C LEU A 233 -14.29 25.71 7.12
N SER A 234 -13.47 26.71 6.78
CA SER A 234 -12.67 27.53 7.69
C SER A 234 -13.46 28.67 8.37
N GLY A 235 -14.72 28.87 8.01
CA GLY A 235 -15.61 29.88 8.58
C GLY A 235 -16.46 30.61 7.52
N ALA A 236 -17.51 31.29 7.99
CA ALA A 236 -18.37 32.11 7.15
C ALA A 236 -17.85 33.55 7.11
N LYS A 237 -17.43 34.02 5.94
CA LYS A 237 -17.06 35.43 5.74
C LYS A 237 -18.18 36.13 4.99
N VAL A 238 -19.06 36.78 5.75
CA VAL A 238 -20.11 37.63 5.18
C VAL A 238 -19.55 39.03 5.02
N LYS A 239 -19.31 39.47 3.78
CA LYS A 239 -18.93 40.85 3.49
C LYS A 239 -20.17 41.63 3.07
N LEU A 240 -20.61 42.53 3.95
CA LEU A 240 -21.66 43.51 3.65
C LEU A 240 -20.98 44.82 3.25
N GLU A 241 -21.03 45.18 1.96
CA GLU A 241 -20.42 46.42 1.48
C GLU A 241 -21.21 47.66 1.90
N SER A 242 -22.53 47.63 1.74
CA SER A 242 -23.44 48.72 2.16
C SER A 242 -24.87 48.22 2.27
N LEU A 243 -25.55 48.52 3.38
CA LEU A 243 -26.98 48.25 3.57
C LEU A 243 -27.84 48.93 2.49
N ALA A 244 -27.44 50.10 2.00
CA ALA A 244 -28.15 50.81 0.93
C ALA A 244 -28.01 50.10 -0.43
N ALA A 245 -26.83 49.51 -0.70
CA ALA A 245 -26.58 48.74 -1.92
C ALA A 245 -27.35 47.41 -1.97
N LEU A 246 -27.73 46.89 -0.81
CA LEU A 246 -28.49 45.65 -0.65
C LEU A 246 -29.95 45.80 -1.08
N VAL A 247 -30.52 46.99 -0.88
CA VAL A 247 -31.94 47.27 -1.15
C VAL A 247 -32.14 47.90 -2.52
N ASN A 248 -31.32 48.88 -2.90
CA ASN A 248 -31.51 49.64 -4.15
C ASN A 248 -30.47 49.33 -5.22
N GLY A 249 -29.51 48.45 -4.95
CA GLY A 249 -28.36 48.24 -5.82
C GLY A 249 -27.38 49.42 -5.83
N ALA A 250 -26.13 49.14 -6.17
CA ALA A 250 -25.09 50.13 -6.33
C ALA A 250 -23.99 49.69 -7.30
N ILE A 251 -23.30 50.68 -7.85
CA ILE A 251 -22.17 50.53 -8.75
C ILE A 251 -20.96 51.12 -8.07
N ALA A 252 -19.82 50.46 -8.10
CA ALA A 252 -18.55 51.04 -7.70
C ALA A 252 -17.61 51.15 -8.89
N PHE A 253 -16.66 52.06 -8.83
CA PHE A 253 -15.61 52.14 -9.85
C PHE A 253 -14.26 52.50 -9.27
N ASP A 254 -13.23 52.14 -10.03
CA ASP A 254 -11.85 52.57 -9.84
C ASP A 254 -11.31 53.20 -11.13
N SER A 255 -10.35 54.11 -10.98
CA SER A 255 -9.81 54.91 -12.05
C SER A 255 -8.28 54.97 -11.97
N PRO A 256 -7.55 54.64 -13.05
CA PRO A 256 -6.10 54.76 -13.09
C PRO A 256 -5.64 56.20 -12.89
N ALA A 257 -4.50 56.39 -12.21
CA ALA A 257 -3.83 57.68 -12.15
C ALA A 257 -3.38 58.15 -13.55
N ASP A 258 -2.86 57.22 -14.37
CA ASP A 258 -2.29 57.50 -15.69
C ASP A 258 -3.31 57.34 -16.82
N SER A 259 -4.42 58.09 -16.78
CA SER A 259 -5.43 58.07 -17.85
C SER A 259 -6.13 59.42 -18.01
N SER A 260 -6.53 59.75 -19.24
CA SER A 260 -7.24 60.99 -19.56
C SER A 260 -8.67 60.99 -18.97
N PRO A 261 -9.24 62.16 -18.61
CA PRO A 261 -10.63 62.27 -18.16
C PRO A 261 -11.62 61.72 -19.19
N ALA A 262 -12.71 61.12 -18.71
CA ALA A 262 -13.82 60.69 -19.55
C ALA A 262 -14.61 61.90 -20.07
N ALA A 263 -15.18 61.77 -21.27
CA ALA A 263 -16.10 62.74 -21.87
C ALA A 263 -17.55 62.36 -21.56
N ALA A 264 -18.47 63.32 -21.73
CA ALA A 264 -19.90 63.04 -21.65
C ALA A 264 -20.31 62.00 -22.70
N GLU A 265 -21.24 61.13 -22.33
CA GLU A 265 -21.75 60.00 -23.13
C GLU A 265 -20.69 58.92 -23.44
N ASP A 266 -19.55 58.91 -22.73
CA ASP A 266 -18.59 57.80 -22.84
C ASP A 266 -19.20 56.48 -22.37
N THR A 267 -18.82 55.40 -23.05
CA THR A 267 -19.28 54.05 -22.75
C THR A 267 -18.23 53.24 -21.98
N PHE A 268 -18.65 52.57 -20.91
CA PHE A 268 -17.84 51.65 -20.12
C PHE A 268 -18.52 50.29 -19.98
N GLY A 269 -17.75 49.23 -19.71
CA GLY A 269 -18.30 47.94 -19.32
C GLY A 269 -18.61 47.92 -17.81
N LEU A 270 -19.75 47.33 -17.45
CA LEU A 270 -20.09 47.00 -16.06
C LEU A 270 -19.71 45.54 -15.79
N TYR A 271 -18.67 45.35 -14.98
CA TYR A 271 -18.25 44.03 -14.50
C TYR A 271 -19.19 43.49 -13.42
N ALA A 272 -19.29 42.18 -13.31
CA ALA A 272 -20.16 41.52 -12.33
C ALA A 272 -19.74 41.80 -10.88
N ASP A 273 -18.44 41.89 -10.62
CA ASP A 273 -17.86 42.15 -9.29
C ASP A 273 -16.45 42.75 -9.40
N LEU A 274 -15.83 43.02 -8.25
CA LEU A 274 -14.47 43.54 -8.15
C LEU A 274 -13.42 42.58 -8.74
N ALA A 275 -13.55 41.27 -8.56
CA ALA A 275 -12.57 40.28 -9.02
C ALA A 275 -12.47 40.26 -10.55
N HIS A 276 -13.61 40.32 -11.24
CA HIS A 276 -13.67 40.40 -12.70
C HIS A 276 -13.18 41.75 -13.25
N SER A 277 -13.15 42.80 -12.41
CA SER A 277 -12.62 44.11 -12.77
C SER A 277 -11.09 44.22 -12.61
N GLN A 278 -10.41 43.21 -12.07
CA GLN A 278 -8.96 43.26 -11.81
C GLN A 278 -8.14 43.35 -13.11
N ARG A 279 -7.04 44.10 -13.05
CA ARG A 279 -6.10 44.25 -14.16
C ARG A 279 -5.10 43.10 -14.12
N GLY A 280 -4.94 42.38 -15.22
CA GLY A 280 -3.96 41.32 -15.35
C GLY A 280 -3.66 40.96 -16.80
N VAL A 281 -2.62 40.16 -16.99
CA VAL A 281 -2.23 39.65 -18.31
C VAL A 281 -2.91 38.31 -18.54
N ILE A 282 -3.62 38.18 -19.66
CA ILE A 282 -4.27 36.92 -20.05
C ILE A 282 -3.21 35.97 -20.63
N VAL A 283 -3.18 34.76 -20.07
CA VAL A 283 -2.34 33.63 -20.45
C VAL A 283 -3.25 32.49 -20.90
N LYS A 284 -2.92 31.84 -22.02
CA LYS A 284 -3.67 30.69 -22.54
C LYS A 284 -3.03 29.38 -22.09
N LEU A 285 -3.85 28.46 -21.60
CA LEU A 285 -3.45 27.14 -21.15
C LEU A 285 -4.07 26.07 -22.05
N THR A 286 -3.25 25.12 -22.50
CA THR A 286 -3.73 23.85 -23.05
C THR A 286 -3.72 22.83 -21.91
N LEU A 287 -4.89 22.30 -21.58
CA LEU A 287 -5.11 21.43 -20.43
C LEU A 287 -5.33 19.98 -20.88
N PRO A 288 -4.85 18.98 -20.13
CA PRO A 288 -5.07 17.57 -20.47
C PRO A 288 -6.54 17.17 -20.24
N ASP A 289 -7.15 17.71 -19.20
CA ASP A 289 -8.56 17.55 -18.86
C ASP A 289 -9.04 18.75 -18.01
N ALA A 290 -10.33 18.77 -17.65
CA ALA A 290 -10.95 19.80 -16.80
C ALA A 290 -11.17 19.34 -15.35
N LYS A 291 -10.63 18.19 -14.93
CA LYS A 291 -10.98 17.55 -13.66
C LYS A 291 -10.41 18.35 -12.48
N GLY A 292 -11.29 18.80 -11.58
CA GLY A 292 -10.91 19.56 -10.40
C GLY A 292 -10.58 21.04 -10.68
N LEU A 293 -10.74 21.50 -11.91
CA LEU A 293 -10.53 22.90 -12.31
C LEU A 293 -11.84 23.67 -12.33
N LYS A 294 -11.83 24.91 -11.84
CA LYS A 294 -12.99 25.81 -11.84
C LYS A 294 -12.58 27.21 -12.28
N ALA A 295 -13.31 27.75 -13.26
CA ALA A 295 -13.19 29.15 -13.64
C ALA A 295 -13.63 30.06 -12.49
N GLY A 296 -12.87 31.12 -12.21
CA GLY A 296 -13.10 32.06 -11.12
C GLY A 296 -12.72 31.54 -9.73
N SER A 297 -12.05 30.39 -9.61
CA SER A 297 -11.63 29.86 -8.30
C SER A 297 -10.30 29.16 -8.28
N THR A 298 -9.88 28.48 -9.36
CA THR A 298 -8.58 27.79 -9.37
C THR A 298 -7.42 28.79 -9.45
N PRO A 299 -6.55 28.88 -8.43
CA PRO A 299 -5.48 29.86 -8.39
C PRO A 299 -4.20 29.37 -9.11
N LEU A 300 -3.38 30.32 -9.54
CA LEU A 300 -1.97 30.15 -9.88
C LEU A 300 -1.14 30.56 -8.68
N MET A 301 -0.37 29.62 -8.16
CA MET A 301 0.49 29.76 -7.01
C MET A 301 1.94 29.96 -7.46
N TYR A 302 2.66 30.84 -6.79
CA TYR A 302 4.11 30.97 -6.91
C TYR A 302 4.69 31.25 -5.53
N GLN A 303 5.63 30.41 -5.08
CA GLN A 303 6.24 30.53 -3.75
C GLN A 303 5.19 30.53 -2.61
N GLY A 304 4.07 29.83 -2.81
CA GLY A 304 2.97 29.77 -1.85
C GLY A 304 2.01 30.97 -1.85
N LEU A 305 2.19 31.95 -2.74
CA LEU A 305 1.30 33.10 -2.90
C LEU A 305 0.44 32.95 -4.16
N GLU A 306 -0.82 33.39 -4.08
CA GLU A 306 -1.70 33.49 -5.26
C GLU A 306 -1.26 34.67 -6.13
N VAL A 307 -0.85 34.37 -7.37
CA VAL A 307 -0.33 35.33 -8.35
C VAL A 307 -1.13 35.36 -9.65
N GLY A 308 -2.23 34.62 -9.71
CA GLY A 308 -3.14 34.60 -10.84
C GLY A 308 -4.31 33.66 -10.60
N GLN A 309 -5.27 33.68 -11.51
CA GLN A 309 -6.50 32.91 -11.38
C GLN A 309 -6.99 32.42 -12.75
N LEU A 310 -7.44 31.16 -12.82
CA LEU A 310 -8.10 30.62 -14.00
C LEU A 310 -9.45 31.33 -14.16
N THR A 311 -9.62 32.14 -15.21
CA THR A 311 -10.83 32.94 -15.42
C THR A 311 -11.80 32.33 -16.43
N LYS A 312 -11.32 31.44 -17.32
CA LYS A 312 -12.17 30.79 -18.31
C LYS A 312 -11.71 29.37 -18.59
N LEU A 313 -12.68 28.49 -18.88
CA LEU A 313 -12.43 27.13 -19.30
C LEU A 313 -13.36 26.79 -20.48
N THR A 314 -12.79 26.22 -21.55
CA THR A 314 -13.50 25.94 -22.80
C THR A 314 -13.17 24.53 -23.27
N LEU A 315 -14.20 23.73 -23.56
CA LEU A 315 -14.07 22.43 -24.23
C LEU A 315 -14.15 22.65 -25.73
N ASN A 316 -13.07 22.36 -26.45
CA ASN A 316 -13.00 22.51 -27.89
C ASN A 316 -13.49 21.26 -28.62
N ALA A 317 -13.90 21.43 -29.88
CA ALA A 317 -14.22 20.31 -30.76
C ALA A 317 -13.00 19.36 -30.89
N GLY A 318 -13.22 18.05 -30.72
CA GLY A 318 -12.16 17.03 -30.67
C GLY A 318 -11.72 16.63 -29.25
N GLY A 319 -12.35 17.17 -28.20
CA GLY A 319 -12.13 16.74 -26.81
C GLY A 319 -10.94 17.40 -26.11
N SER A 320 -10.29 18.39 -26.74
CA SER A 320 -9.22 19.17 -26.10
C SER A 320 -9.80 20.25 -25.18
N VAL A 321 -9.18 20.47 -24.03
CA VAL A 321 -9.58 21.49 -23.06
C VAL A 321 -8.59 22.65 -23.12
N THR A 322 -9.10 23.87 -23.20
CA THR A 322 -8.28 25.09 -23.11
C THR A 322 -8.80 26.01 -22.02
N GLY A 323 -7.88 26.65 -21.31
CA GLY A 323 -8.18 27.64 -20.27
C GLY A 323 -7.59 29.01 -20.60
N GLU A 324 -8.21 30.06 -20.07
CA GLU A 324 -7.60 31.39 -19.98
C GLU A 324 -7.40 31.73 -18.51
N MET A 325 -6.21 32.23 -18.19
CA MET A 325 -5.80 32.58 -16.84
C MET A 325 -5.39 34.04 -16.81
N THR A 326 -5.88 34.78 -15.82
CA THR A 326 -5.48 36.16 -15.58
C THR A 326 -4.37 36.17 -14.54
N VAL A 327 -3.21 36.71 -14.91
CA VAL A 327 -2.00 36.70 -14.08
C VAL A 327 -1.69 38.12 -13.61
N ASP A 328 -1.24 38.24 -12.37
CA ASP A 328 -0.83 39.52 -11.77
C ASP A 328 0.31 40.16 -12.58
N PRO A 329 0.25 41.46 -12.90
CA PRO A 329 1.30 42.16 -13.63
C PRO A 329 2.72 42.00 -13.05
N SER A 330 2.84 41.81 -11.73
CA SER A 330 4.13 41.68 -11.03
C SER A 330 4.90 40.39 -11.37
N VAL A 331 4.24 39.34 -11.85
CA VAL A 331 4.87 38.06 -12.20
C VAL A 331 4.96 37.81 -13.71
N VAL A 332 4.53 38.77 -14.53
CA VAL A 332 4.53 38.63 -16.00
C VAL A 332 5.94 38.42 -16.56
N ASP A 333 6.96 39.02 -15.94
CA ASP A 333 8.36 38.86 -16.34
C ASP A 333 8.92 37.45 -16.10
N LEU A 334 8.22 36.65 -15.28
CA LEU A 334 8.53 35.24 -15.03
C LEU A 334 7.94 34.32 -16.11
N LEU A 335 7.02 34.79 -16.95
CA LEU A 335 6.35 33.99 -17.98
C LEU A 335 7.20 33.94 -19.27
N ARG A 336 8.12 32.97 -19.33
CA ARG A 336 9.07 32.78 -20.43
C ARG A 336 8.94 31.42 -21.11
N GLU A 337 9.64 31.24 -22.22
CA GLU A 337 9.63 30.02 -23.03
C GLU A 337 9.88 28.73 -22.23
N LYS A 338 10.85 28.72 -21.31
CA LYS A 338 11.15 27.55 -20.45
C LYS A 338 10.36 27.53 -19.12
N THR A 339 9.42 28.44 -18.95
CA THR A 339 8.56 28.48 -17.75
C THR A 339 7.57 27.34 -17.80
N ARG A 340 7.37 26.66 -16.68
CA ARG A 340 6.41 25.57 -16.55
C ARG A 340 5.29 25.99 -15.60
N ILE A 341 4.09 25.55 -15.94
CA ILE A 341 2.93 25.64 -15.06
C ILE A 341 2.50 24.20 -14.83
N GLU A 342 2.56 23.75 -13.57
CA GLU A 342 2.26 22.37 -13.19
C GLU A 342 0.93 22.31 -12.44
N LEU A 343 0.08 21.35 -12.76
CA LEU A 343 -1.14 21.11 -12.00
C LEU A 343 -0.81 20.32 -10.72
N ARG A 344 -1.09 20.93 -9.55
CA ARG A 344 -0.95 20.32 -8.24
C ARG A 344 -2.32 19.91 -7.72
N ASN A 345 -2.53 18.61 -7.61
CA ASN A 345 -3.72 18.07 -6.95
C ASN A 345 -3.41 17.85 -5.47
N PRO A 346 -4.36 18.17 -4.56
CA PRO A 346 -4.16 17.93 -3.15
C PRO A 346 -4.10 16.43 -2.89
N LYS A 347 -3.08 15.99 -2.16
CA LYS A 347 -2.90 14.60 -1.74
C LYS A 347 -3.07 14.53 -0.24
N LEU A 348 -3.88 13.59 0.23
CA LEU A 348 -3.94 13.25 1.64
C LEU A 348 -2.68 12.44 1.97
N SER A 349 -1.79 12.98 2.80
CA SER A 349 -0.66 12.24 3.33
C SER A 349 -0.86 12.00 4.82
N LEU A 350 -0.33 10.88 5.33
CA LEU A 350 -0.39 10.56 6.76
C LEU A 350 0.50 11.47 7.61
N SER A 351 1.45 12.19 7.00
CA SER A 351 2.39 13.08 7.68
C SER A 351 1.92 14.54 7.71
N ASP A 352 1.14 14.98 6.71
CA ASP A 352 0.60 16.34 6.61
C ASP A 352 -0.92 16.32 6.50
N ALA A 353 -1.58 16.43 7.66
CA ALA A 353 -3.03 16.57 7.77
C ALA A 353 -3.50 18.00 7.46
N SER A 354 -2.93 18.66 6.45
CA SER A 354 -3.36 20.00 6.07
C SER A 354 -4.71 19.93 5.35
N ILE A 355 -5.80 19.92 6.12
CA ILE A 355 -7.17 19.87 5.59
C ILE A 355 -7.43 21.05 4.63
N SER A 356 -6.76 22.19 4.85
CA SER A 356 -6.85 23.37 3.99
C SER A 356 -6.51 23.10 2.52
N SER A 357 -5.53 22.24 2.21
CA SER A 357 -5.18 21.93 0.81
C SER A 357 -6.23 21.07 0.12
N LEU A 358 -6.93 20.20 0.86
CA LEU A 358 -8.05 19.42 0.34
C LEU A 358 -9.26 20.32 0.01
N LEU A 359 -9.41 21.43 0.73
CA LEU A 359 -10.50 22.39 0.54
C LEU A 359 -10.27 23.30 -0.67
N THR A 360 -9.04 23.75 -0.89
CA THR A 360 -8.68 24.60 -2.04
C THR A 360 -8.83 23.87 -3.38
N GLY A 361 -8.80 22.54 -3.38
CA GLY A 361 -8.87 21.73 -4.60
C GLY A 361 -7.57 21.82 -5.41
N SER A 362 -7.66 21.53 -6.70
CA SER A 362 -6.49 21.59 -7.59
C SER A 362 -6.00 23.02 -7.76
N THR A 363 -4.67 23.20 -7.76
CA THR A 363 -4.01 24.50 -7.93
C THR A 363 -2.98 24.42 -9.05
N PHE A 364 -2.70 25.53 -9.73
CA PHE A 364 -1.56 25.61 -10.66
C PHE A 364 -0.34 26.13 -9.91
N GLU A 365 0.84 25.56 -10.14
CA GLU A 365 2.11 26.04 -9.60
C GLU A 365 2.99 26.59 -10.72
N LEU A 366 3.46 27.84 -10.57
CA LEU A 366 4.36 28.49 -11.50
C LEU A 366 5.82 28.15 -11.18
N ILE A 367 6.55 27.62 -12.17
CA ILE A 367 7.98 27.35 -12.07
C ILE A 367 8.69 28.17 -13.16
N PRO A 368 9.34 29.30 -12.79
CA PRO A 368 10.01 30.17 -13.73
C PRO A 368 11.12 29.46 -14.51
N GLY A 369 11.30 29.87 -15.76
CA GLY A 369 12.42 29.44 -16.59
C GLY A 369 12.96 30.59 -17.44
N GLU A 370 14.05 30.35 -18.15
CA GLU A 370 14.66 31.35 -19.03
C GLU A 370 14.02 31.37 -20.43
N GLY A 371 14.36 32.38 -21.23
CA GLY A 371 13.96 32.49 -22.64
C GLY A 371 13.11 33.72 -22.96
N ALA A 372 12.55 33.73 -24.17
CA ALA A 372 11.70 34.81 -24.65
C ALA A 372 10.35 34.83 -23.89
N PRO A 373 9.69 36.00 -23.75
CA PRO A 373 8.37 36.09 -23.13
C PRO A 373 7.35 35.19 -23.84
N ASN A 374 6.58 34.43 -23.06
CA ASN A 374 5.57 33.50 -23.58
C ASN A 374 4.23 33.68 -22.84
N LYS A 375 3.12 33.54 -23.58
CA LYS A 375 1.75 33.64 -23.05
C LYS A 375 0.92 32.38 -23.29
N ASN A 376 1.50 31.33 -23.88
CA ASN A 376 0.83 30.06 -24.16
C ASN A 376 1.58 28.91 -23.49
N PHE A 377 0.91 28.18 -22.60
CA PHE A 377 1.52 27.08 -21.85
C PHE A 377 0.73 25.79 -22.00
N VAL A 378 1.43 24.66 -22.08
CA VAL A 378 0.83 23.32 -22.14
C VAL A 378 1.04 22.63 -20.79
N ILE A 379 -0.06 22.29 -20.14
CA ILE A 379 -0.06 21.63 -18.84
C ILE A 379 -0.01 20.11 -19.05
N ALA A 380 0.98 19.45 -18.47
CA ALA A 380 1.01 17.99 -18.44
C ALA A 380 0.15 17.43 -17.29
N PRO A 381 -0.38 16.21 -17.44
CA PRO A 381 -0.90 15.44 -16.32
C PRO A 381 0.13 15.33 -15.19
N ALA A 382 -0.32 15.32 -13.93
CA ALA A 382 0.56 15.36 -12.76
C ALA A 382 1.58 14.19 -12.69
N ASP A 383 1.18 13.01 -13.14
CA ASP A 383 2.01 11.80 -13.28
C ASP A 383 3.08 11.92 -14.39
N LYS A 384 2.92 12.86 -15.32
CA LYS A 384 3.84 13.12 -16.43
C LYS A 384 4.62 14.43 -16.30
N ALA A 385 4.39 15.21 -15.24
CA ALA A 385 5.09 16.47 -15.00
C ALA A 385 6.62 16.29 -14.97
N LEU A 386 7.11 15.17 -14.42
CA LEU A 386 8.55 14.90 -14.36
C LEU A 386 9.19 14.82 -15.75
N LEU A 387 8.48 14.34 -16.78
CA LEU A 387 9.00 14.26 -18.16
C LEU A 387 9.28 15.62 -18.79
N GLN A 388 8.71 16.71 -18.25
CA GLN A 388 8.98 18.06 -18.73
C GLN A 388 10.31 18.62 -18.23
N LYS A 389 10.97 17.97 -17.26
CA LYS A 389 12.32 18.35 -16.83
C LYS A 389 13.35 17.89 -17.87
N PRO A 390 14.29 18.75 -18.27
CA PRO A 390 15.38 18.34 -19.16
C PRO A 390 16.31 17.32 -18.48
N GLY A 391 16.72 16.28 -19.21
CA GLY A 391 17.68 15.27 -18.75
C GLY A 391 17.09 14.11 -17.93
N VAL A 392 15.77 13.94 -17.92
CA VAL A 392 15.10 12.86 -17.18
C VAL A 392 15.42 11.51 -17.80
N LEU A 393 15.75 10.55 -16.94
CA LEU A 393 16.01 9.18 -17.36
C LEU A 393 14.71 8.37 -17.29
N THR A 394 14.30 7.78 -18.41
CA THR A 394 13.14 6.88 -18.47
C THR A 394 13.57 5.42 -18.61
N VAL A 395 13.01 4.54 -17.78
CA VAL A 395 13.27 3.09 -17.81
C VAL A 395 11.97 2.30 -17.91
N THR A 396 12.00 1.16 -18.62
CA THR A 396 10.85 0.25 -18.72
C THR A 396 11.01 -0.92 -17.76
N LEU A 397 10.04 -1.14 -16.88
CA LEU A 397 10.05 -2.20 -15.88
C LEU A 397 8.98 -3.25 -16.24
N ASN A 398 9.37 -4.51 -16.42
CA ASN A 398 8.45 -5.59 -16.78
C ASN A 398 8.18 -6.51 -15.59
N ALA A 399 6.92 -6.85 -15.39
CA ALA A 399 6.43 -7.70 -14.31
C ALA A 399 5.40 -8.71 -14.84
N PRO A 400 5.25 -9.89 -14.20
CA PRO A 400 4.16 -10.81 -14.52
C PRO A 400 2.77 -10.27 -14.12
N GLU A 401 2.71 -9.37 -13.12
CA GLU A 401 1.47 -8.78 -12.62
C GLU A 401 1.66 -7.31 -12.21
N SER A 402 0.57 -6.61 -11.87
CA SER A 402 0.64 -5.18 -11.53
C SER A 402 1.20 -4.90 -10.13
N TYR A 403 1.19 -5.89 -9.23
CA TYR A 403 1.61 -5.72 -7.83
C TYR A 403 0.91 -4.60 -7.03
N GLY A 404 -0.23 -4.08 -7.49
CA GLY A 404 -0.88 -2.91 -6.89
C GLY A 404 -0.16 -1.58 -7.16
N ILE A 405 0.79 -1.56 -8.09
CA ILE A 405 1.50 -0.34 -8.48
C ILE A 405 0.65 0.48 -9.46
N GLU A 406 0.56 1.78 -9.20
CA GLU A 406 -0.17 2.76 -10.00
C GLU A 406 0.75 3.87 -10.53
N ALA A 407 0.30 4.57 -11.57
CA ALA A 407 0.98 5.76 -12.06
C ALA A 407 1.02 6.84 -10.96
N GLY A 408 2.15 7.53 -10.84
CA GLY A 408 2.42 8.54 -9.82
C GLY A 408 3.01 8.01 -8.51
N GLN A 409 3.10 6.69 -8.31
CA GLN A 409 3.79 6.12 -7.14
C GLN A 409 5.32 6.33 -7.20
N PRO A 410 6.01 6.46 -6.05
CA PRO A 410 7.41 6.85 -6.01
C PRO A 410 8.36 5.72 -6.43
N LEU A 411 9.51 6.10 -7.00
CA LEU A 411 10.71 5.25 -7.05
C LEU A 411 11.60 5.62 -5.87
N ILE A 412 11.95 4.63 -5.04
CA ILE A 412 12.66 4.83 -3.78
C ILE A 412 14.04 4.17 -3.85
N LEU A 413 15.09 4.91 -3.50
CA LEU A 413 16.45 4.39 -3.36
C LEU A 413 16.98 4.79 -1.98
N HIS A 414 17.39 3.80 -1.17
CA HIS A 414 17.83 3.99 0.22
C HIS A 414 16.86 4.84 1.08
N GLY A 415 15.55 4.69 0.88
CA GLY A 415 14.51 5.44 1.61
C GLY A 415 14.21 6.83 1.06
N VAL A 416 14.90 7.28 0.01
CA VAL A 416 14.70 8.59 -0.63
C VAL A 416 13.94 8.43 -1.94
N GLN A 417 12.95 9.28 -2.20
CA GLN A 417 12.28 9.32 -3.50
C GLN A 417 13.21 9.90 -4.57
N VAL A 418 13.56 9.09 -5.55
CA VAL A 418 14.46 9.44 -6.66
C VAL A 418 13.75 9.55 -8.01
N GLY A 419 12.47 9.17 -8.06
CA GLY A 419 11.68 9.18 -9.28
C GLY A 419 10.21 8.88 -9.04
N GLN A 420 9.50 8.56 -10.12
CA GLN A 420 8.09 8.16 -10.08
C GLN A 420 7.72 7.23 -11.24
N VAL A 421 6.72 6.38 -11.02
CA VAL A 421 6.08 5.59 -12.06
C VAL A 421 5.25 6.54 -12.92
N LEU A 422 5.47 6.54 -14.23
CA LEU A 422 4.79 7.40 -15.19
C LEU A 422 3.50 6.78 -15.72
N GLU A 423 3.57 5.50 -16.08
CA GLU A 423 2.45 4.78 -16.66
C GLU A 423 2.56 3.28 -16.41
N ARG A 424 1.41 2.62 -16.45
CA ARG A 424 1.25 1.16 -16.38
C ARG A 424 0.47 0.70 -17.61
N LYS A 425 1.01 -0.27 -18.34
CA LYS A 425 0.39 -0.88 -19.52
C LYS A 425 0.30 -2.39 -19.36
N LEU A 426 -0.88 -2.95 -19.65
CA LEU A 426 -1.05 -4.39 -19.74
C LEU A 426 -0.57 -4.88 -21.11
N THR A 427 0.15 -5.99 -21.11
CA THR A 427 0.70 -6.67 -22.30
C THR A 427 0.35 -8.16 -22.23
N GLU A 428 0.51 -8.91 -23.31
CA GLU A 428 0.25 -10.36 -23.31
C GLU A 428 1.17 -11.14 -22.36
N LYS A 429 2.36 -10.61 -22.05
CA LYS A 429 3.36 -11.26 -21.18
C LYS A 429 3.26 -10.85 -19.70
N GLY A 430 2.34 -9.95 -19.35
CA GLY A 430 2.22 -9.35 -18.02
C GLY A 430 2.05 -7.84 -18.07
N VAL A 431 2.64 -7.12 -17.13
CA VAL A 431 2.51 -5.66 -16.99
C VAL A 431 3.85 -4.97 -17.25
N SER A 432 3.81 -3.91 -18.04
CA SER A 432 4.96 -3.03 -18.32
C SER A 432 4.72 -1.67 -17.69
N PHE A 433 5.71 -1.18 -16.93
CA PHE A 433 5.71 0.12 -16.30
C PHE A 433 6.75 1.00 -16.96
N SER A 434 6.40 2.25 -17.24
CA SER A 434 7.39 3.27 -17.55
C SER A 434 7.66 4.07 -16.28
N ALA A 435 8.91 4.25 -15.92
CA ALA A 435 9.31 5.02 -14.75
C ALA A 435 10.32 6.10 -15.15
N ALA A 436 10.17 7.28 -14.55
CA ALA A 436 11.12 8.38 -14.67
C ALA A 436 11.95 8.51 -13.41
N ILE A 437 13.25 8.70 -13.59
CA ILE A 437 14.23 8.98 -12.54
C ILE A 437 14.70 10.42 -12.74
N ASP A 438 14.72 11.19 -11.64
CA ASP A 438 15.15 12.59 -11.68
C ASP A 438 16.62 12.68 -12.17
N PRO A 439 16.96 13.66 -13.04
CA PRO A 439 18.30 13.79 -13.63
C PRO A 439 19.43 13.70 -12.60
N GLN A 440 19.24 14.26 -11.40
CA GLN A 440 20.26 14.25 -10.34
C GLN A 440 20.62 12.86 -9.81
N TYR A 441 19.73 11.87 -9.98
CA TYR A 441 19.91 10.49 -9.51
C TYR A 441 20.15 9.49 -10.64
N SER A 442 20.14 9.93 -11.90
CA SER A 442 20.31 9.08 -13.07
C SER A 442 21.59 8.23 -13.02
N ASN A 443 22.68 8.77 -12.46
CA ASN A 443 23.96 8.10 -12.32
C ASN A 443 24.00 6.97 -11.28
N LEU A 444 22.95 6.83 -10.45
CA LEU A 444 22.84 5.79 -9.42
C LEU A 444 22.18 4.51 -9.95
N VAL A 445 21.70 4.53 -11.19
CA VAL A 445 21.06 3.38 -11.84
C VAL A 445 22.00 2.83 -12.90
N HIS A 446 22.32 1.55 -12.77
CA HIS A 446 23.26 0.80 -13.60
C HIS A 446 22.59 -0.41 -14.25
N GLY A 447 23.28 -1.05 -15.19
CA GLY A 447 22.76 -2.23 -15.91
C GLY A 447 22.40 -3.42 -15.01
N ASP A 448 23.03 -3.55 -13.85
CA ASP A 448 22.78 -4.59 -12.86
C ASP A 448 21.80 -4.19 -11.73
N SER A 449 21.21 -2.99 -11.80
CA SER A 449 20.24 -2.53 -10.80
C SER A 449 18.98 -3.42 -10.79
N LYS A 450 18.41 -3.61 -9.59
CA LYS A 450 17.18 -4.39 -9.40
C LYS A 450 16.05 -3.49 -8.94
N PHE A 451 14.85 -3.76 -9.44
CA PHE A 451 13.65 -3.02 -9.07
C PHE A 451 12.71 -3.96 -8.33
N VAL A 452 12.29 -3.57 -7.14
CA VAL A 452 11.53 -4.39 -6.21
C VAL A 452 10.24 -3.69 -5.84
N VAL A 453 9.14 -4.41 -5.82
CA VAL A 453 7.83 -3.88 -5.37
C VAL A 453 7.92 -3.43 -3.91
N ASN A 454 7.38 -2.26 -3.61
CA ASN A 454 7.26 -1.71 -2.25
C ASN A 454 5.79 -1.50 -1.82
N SER A 455 4.83 -1.96 -2.62
CA SER A 455 3.38 -1.76 -2.39
C SER A 455 2.68 -2.91 -1.65
N ARG A 456 3.40 -3.97 -1.25
CA ARG A 456 2.84 -5.14 -0.55
C ARG A 456 3.47 -5.30 0.82
N VAL A 457 2.67 -5.73 1.78
CA VAL A 457 3.14 -6.19 3.10
C VAL A 457 3.22 -7.71 3.04
N ASP A 458 4.41 -8.27 3.28
CA ASP A 458 4.62 -9.70 3.40
C ASP A 458 4.95 -9.99 4.87
N VAL A 459 4.09 -10.76 5.55
CA VAL A 459 4.26 -11.10 6.97
C VAL A 459 4.57 -12.58 7.06
N LYS A 460 5.83 -12.90 7.36
CA LYS A 460 6.26 -14.26 7.66
C LYS A 460 6.09 -14.50 9.15
N VAL A 461 5.15 -15.37 9.51
CA VAL A 461 4.91 -15.77 10.91
C VAL A 461 5.64 -17.08 11.18
N GLY A 462 6.70 -17.01 11.98
CA GLY A 462 7.43 -18.15 12.53
C GLY A 462 7.18 -18.29 14.03
N LEU A 463 7.69 -19.37 14.64
CA LEU A 463 7.66 -19.54 16.11
C LEU A 463 8.81 -18.83 16.81
N ASP A 464 9.84 -18.45 16.06
CA ASP A 464 11.00 -17.67 16.42
C ASP A 464 10.79 -16.16 16.26
N GLY A 465 9.69 -15.74 15.60
CA GLY A 465 9.30 -14.35 15.49
C GLY A 465 8.32 -14.07 14.36
N VAL A 466 7.86 -12.83 14.29
CA VAL A 466 7.10 -12.29 13.16
C VAL A 466 8.05 -11.38 12.38
N GLU A 467 8.37 -11.77 11.15
CA GLU A 467 9.18 -10.95 10.25
C GLU A 467 8.25 -10.21 9.28
N PHE A 468 8.35 -8.88 9.29
CA PHE A 468 7.68 -8.02 8.32
C PHE A 468 8.66 -7.76 7.18
N LEU A 469 8.45 -8.46 6.06
CA LEU A 469 9.20 -8.24 4.84
C LEU A 469 8.46 -7.21 3.98
N GLY A 470 9.15 -6.11 3.66
CA GLY A 470 8.62 -5.08 2.78
C GLY A 470 8.83 -3.67 3.32
N ALA A 471 7.90 -2.81 2.95
CA ALA A 471 7.91 -1.37 3.19
C ALA A 471 7.49 -1.04 4.62
N SER A 472 8.01 0.05 5.19
CA SER A 472 7.44 0.65 6.41
C SER A 472 5.97 1.03 6.21
N ALA A 473 5.20 1.22 7.28
CA ALA A 473 3.76 1.56 7.16
C ALA A 473 3.51 2.81 6.28
N SER A 474 4.38 3.81 6.35
CA SER A 474 4.34 4.99 5.48
C SER A 474 4.67 4.66 4.02
N GLU A 475 5.65 3.81 3.78
CA GLU A 475 6.03 3.40 2.43
C GLU A 475 5.00 2.46 1.79
N TRP A 476 4.29 1.64 2.57
CA TRP A 476 3.19 0.81 2.09
C TRP A 476 2.03 1.66 1.57
N VAL A 477 1.64 2.69 2.32
CA VAL A 477 0.55 3.61 1.93
C VAL A 477 0.92 4.42 0.69
N ASN A 478 2.19 4.84 0.59
CA ASN A 478 2.70 5.52 -0.60
C ASN A 478 2.91 4.55 -1.78
N GLY A 479 3.16 3.27 -1.49
CA GLY A 479 3.51 2.22 -2.44
C GLY A 479 4.80 2.52 -3.20
N GLY A 480 4.90 1.91 -4.38
CA GLY A 480 5.92 2.23 -5.38
C GLY A 480 6.96 1.13 -5.56
N ILE A 481 8.14 1.55 -6.04
CA ILE A 481 9.20 0.65 -6.49
C ILE A 481 10.50 1.02 -5.80
N ARG A 482 11.07 0.08 -5.06
CA ARG A 482 12.39 0.19 -4.45
C ARG A 482 13.47 -0.20 -5.45
N ILE A 483 14.50 0.63 -5.57
CA ILE A 483 15.70 0.36 -6.36
C ILE A 483 16.77 -0.22 -5.44
N LEU A 484 17.29 -1.38 -5.80
CA LEU A 484 18.57 -1.88 -5.30
C LEU A 484 19.65 -1.42 -6.29
N PRO A 485 20.50 -0.45 -5.91
CA PRO A 485 21.49 0.09 -6.83
C PRO A 485 22.48 -0.99 -7.22
N GLY A 486 22.80 -0.99 -8.51
CA GLY A 486 23.86 -1.80 -9.07
C GLY A 486 25.25 -1.21 -8.84
N SER A 487 26.28 -1.84 -9.39
CA SER A 487 27.66 -1.32 -9.35
C SER A 487 28.33 -1.25 -10.72
N LYS A 488 27.80 -1.94 -11.74
CA LYS A 488 28.46 -2.13 -13.03
C LYS A 488 27.48 -2.30 -14.19
N GLY A 489 27.91 -1.92 -15.39
CA GLY A 489 27.20 -2.18 -16.64
C GLY A 489 26.40 -0.98 -17.13
N ALA A 490 26.31 -0.87 -18.46
CA ALA A 490 25.55 0.18 -19.13
C ALA A 490 24.06 0.09 -18.81
N LEU A 491 23.40 1.24 -18.82
CA LEU A 491 21.96 1.34 -18.58
C LEU A 491 21.19 0.47 -19.58
N ARG A 492 20.22 -0.31 -19.09
CA ARG A 492 19.36 -1.14 -19.95
C ARG A 492 18.09 -0.38 -20.31
N GLU A 493 17.55 -0.65 -21.50
CA GLU A 493 16.24 -0.13 -21.90
C GLU A 493 15.11 -0.72 -21.04
N SER A 494 15.28 -1.97 -20.59
CA SER A 494 14.30 -2.67 -19.77
C SER A 494 14.91 -3.48 -18.63
N TYR A 495 14.20 -3.47 -17.50
CA TYR A 495 14.54 -4.21 -16.29
C TYR A 495 13.35 -5.07 -15.82
N PRO A 496 13.61 -6.22 -15.18
CA PRO A 496 12.58 -6.96 -14.46
C PRO A 496 12.20 -6.24 -13.16
N LEU A 497 10.90 -6.24 -12.85
CA LEU A 497 10.36 -5.82 -11.56
C LEU A 497 10.04 -7.05 -10.71
N PHE A 498 10.75 -7.20 -9.60
CA PHE A 498 10.65 -8.34 -8.69
C PHE A 498 9.57 -8.12 -7.63
N ALA A 499 8.84 -9.18 -7.29
CA ALA A 499 7.72 -9.10 -6.36
C ALA A 499 8.14 -8.75 -4.91
N ASN A 500 9.35 -9.12 -4.51
CA ASN A 500 9.92 -8.84 -3.19
C ASN A 500 11.47 -8.89 -3.22
N LEU A 501 12.09 -8.59 -2.08
CA LEU A 501 13.55 -8.51 -1.94
C LEU A 501 14.24 -9.85 -2.22
N ASP A 502 13.70 -10.95 -1.67
CA ASP A 502 14.24 -12.30 -1.82
C ASP A 502 14.32 -12.69 -3.31
N LYS A 503 13.22 -12.48 -4.07
CA LYS A 503 13.16 -12.74 -5.51
C LYS A 503 14.17 -11.90 -6.31
N ALA A 504 14.44 -10.66 -5.89
CA ALA A 504 15.41 -9.79 -6.53
C ALA A 504 16.86 -10.27 -6.33
N ILE A 505 17.18 -10.77 -5.13
CA ILE A 505 18.48 -11.37 -4.79
C ILE A 505 18.68 -12.66 -5.59
N GLU A 506 17.65 -13.48 -5.70
CA GLU A 506 17.68 -14.73 -6.48
C GLU A 506 17.62 -14.52 -8.00
N ASN A 507 17.32 -13.30 -8.46
CA ASN A 507 17.07 -12.97 -9.86
C ASN A 507 15.96 -13.85 -10.47
N SER A 508 14.91 -14.14 -9.69
CA SER A 508 13.76 -14.96 -10.09
C SER A 508 12.48 -14.13 -10.22
N LEU A 509 11.79 -14.24 -11.35
CA LEU A 509 10.48 -13.62 -11.57
C LEU A 509 9.31 -14.55 -11.23
N GLY A 510 9.58 -15.86 -11.04
CA GLY A 510 8.57 -16.87 -10.76
C GLY A 510 8.09 -16.86 -9.31
N ASP A 511 6.98 -17.54 -9.04
CA ASP A 511 6.47 -17.75 -7.67
C ASP A 511 7.17 -18.89 -6.94
N LEU A 512 7.82 -19.78 -7.68
CA LEU A 512 8.62 -20.86 -7.11
C LEU A 512 10.11 -20.49 -7.14
N PRO A 513 10.87 -20.83 -6.08
CA PRO A 513 12.32 -20.76 -6.07
C PRO A 513 12.94 -21.53 -7.23
N THR A 514 14.16 -21.16 -7.62
CA THR A 514 14.85 -21.84 -8.74
C THR A 514 15.30 -23.25 -8.37
N THR A 515 14.90 -24.25 -9.16
CA THR A 515 15.36 -25.64 -8.99
C THR A 515 16.87 -25.73 -9.23
N THR A 516 17.62 -26.12 -8.20
CA THR A 516 19.07 -26.30 -8.23
C THR A 516 19.45 -27.72 -8.62
N LEU A 517 18.70 -28.72 -8.14
CA LEU A 517 18.94 -30.15 -8.36
C LEU A 517 17.63 -30.94 -8.26
N THR A 518 17.53 -32.04 -9.00
CA THR A 518 16.44 -33.02 -8.87
C THR A 518 16.98 -34.34 -8.32
N LEU A 519 16.38 -34.83 -7.23
CA LEU A 519 16.63 -36.16 -6.68
C LEU A 519 15.57 -37.17 -7.16
N SER A 520 15.90 -38.46 -7.08
CA SER A 520 14.95 -39.54 -7.29
C SER A 520 14.88 -40.50 -6.09
N ALA A 521 13.68 -40.94 -5.72
CA ALA A 521 13.44 -41.89 -4.63
C ALA A 521 12.42 -42.95 -5.07
N GLU A 522 12.66 -44.24 -4.84
CA GLU A 522 11.70 -45.30 -5.19
C GLU A 522 10.41 -45.20 -4.35
N THR A 523 10.57 -44.90 -3.07
CA THR A 523 9.48 -44.60 -2.14
C THR A 523 9.69 -43.19 -1.59
N LEU A 524 8.61 -42.43 -1.39
CA LEU A 524 8.72 -41.09 -0.82
C LEU A 524 8.95 -41.23 0.69
N PRO A 525 10.13 -40.85 1.23
CA PRO A 525 10.31 -40.76 2.68
C PRO A 525 9.51 -39.57 3.23
N ASP A 526 9.53 -39.33 4.55
CA ASP A 526 8.82 -38.20 5.21
C ASP A 526 9.33 -36.82 4.74
N VAL A 527 9.08 -36.45 3.48
CA VAL A 527 9.51 -35.21 2.82
C VAL A 527 8.42 -34.73 1.88
N GLN A 528 8.22 -33.42 1.82
CA GLN A 528 7.17 -32.75 1.05
C GLN A 528 7.65 -31.39 0.55
N ALA A 529 6.83 -30.68 -0.22
CA ALA A 529 7.13 -29.29 -0.58
C ALA A 529 7.26 -28.43 0.70
N GLY A 530 8.33 -27.65 0.78
CA GLY A 530 8.70 -26.85 1.96
C GLY A 530 9.44 -27.62 3.06
N SER A 531 9.85 -28.88 2.84
CA SER A 531 10.84 -29.55 3.71
C SER A 531 12.19 -28.86 3.57
N VAL A 532 12.95 -28.78 4.67
CA VAL A 532 14.27 -28.12 4.65
C VAL A 532 15.36 -29.02 4.08
N VAL A 533 16.33 -28.41 3.40
CA VAL A 533 17.55 -29.07 2.93
C VAL A 533 18.70 -28.72 3.87
N LEU A 534 19.33 -29.73 4.43
CA LEU A 534 20.37 -29.62 5.44
C LEU A 534 21.74 -30.05 4.89
N TYR A 535 22.78 -29.30 5.21
CA TYR A 535 24.16 -29.73 5.06
C TYR A 535 24.79 -29.84 6.45
N ARG A 536 25.22 -31.04 6.86
CA ARG A 536 25.75 -31.29 8.22
C ARG A 536 24.87 -30.72 9.33
N LYS A 537 23.55 -30.94 9.20
CA LYS A 537 22.49 -30.45 10.12
C LYS A 537 22.26 -28.93 10.11
N PHE A 538 22.82 -28.19 9.16
CA PHE A 538 22.59 -26.75 8.97
C PHE A 538 21.70 -26.49 7.75
N GLU A 539 20.71 -25.60 7.87
CA GLU A 539 19.77 -25.30 6.78
C GLU A 539 20.42 -24.49 5.65
N VAL A 540 20.35 -25.03 4.43
CA VAL A 540 20.96 -24.42 3.24
C VAL A 540 20.00 -24.28 2.06
N GLY A 541 18.77 -24.78 2.19
CA GLY A 541 17.81 -24.80 1.10
C GLY A 541 16.48 -25.44 1.50
N GLU A 542 15.64 -25.72 0.51
CA GLU A 542 14.32 -26.31 0.69
C GLU A 542 13.90 -27.20 -0.49
N VAL A 543 12.93 -28.07 -0.25
CA VAL A 543 12.25 -28.86 -1.27
C VAL A 543 11.18 -27.99 -1.92
N ILE A 544 11.28 -27.77 -3.23
CA ILE A 544 10.35 -26.92 -3.98
C ILE A 544 9.10 -27.73 -4.34
N THR A 545 9.29 -28.94 -4.86
CA THR A 545 8.21 -29.75 -5.41
C THR A 545 8.58 -31.23 -5.37
N VAL A 546 7.59 -32.09 -5.11
CA VAL A 546 7.68 -33.54 -5.24
C VAL A 546 6.70 -34.00 -6.31
N ARG A 547 7.17 -34.74 -7.31
CA ARG A 547 6.33 -35.27 -8.40
C ARG A 547 6.40 -36.80 -8.42
N PRO A 548 5.26 -37.51 -8.26
CA PRO A 548 5.24 -38.96 -8.40
C PRO A 548 5.41 -39.38 -9.87
N ARG A 549 6.14 -40.47 -10.09
CA ARG A 549 6.24 -41.26 -11.32
C ARG A 549 5.75 -42.69 -11.01
N ALA A 550 5.60 -43.52 -12.05
CA ALA A 550 5.06 -44.87 -11.89
C ALA A 550 5.91 -45.79 -10.98
N ASP A 551 7.22 -45.54 -10.91
CA ASP A 551 8.23 -46.36 -10.25
C ASP A 551 9.07 -45.59 -9.21
N ALA A 552 8.95 -44.26 -9.14
CA ALA A 552 9.76 -43.40 -8.28
C ALA A 552 9.13 -42.02 -8.09
N PHE A 553 9.75 -41.17 -7.27
CA PHE A 553 9.44 -39.75 -7.11
C PHE A 553 10.60 -38.92 -7.67
N ASP A 554 10.26 -37.79 -8.29
CA ASP A 554 11.20 -36.72 -8.62
C ASP A 554 11.05 -35.59 -7.60
N ILE A 555 12.13 -35.25 -6.90
CA ILE A 555 12.13 -34.24 -5.83
C ILE A 555 13.03 -33.09 -6.26
N GLU A 556 12.43 -31.93 -6.49
CA GLU A 556 13.13 -30.71 -6.91
C GLU A 556 13.56 -29.90 -5.68
N LEU A 557 14.85 -29.57 -5.59
CA LEU A 557 15.47 -28.87 -4.48
C LEU A 557 15.92 -27.48 -4.88
N HIS A 558 15.69 -26.50 -4.01
CA HIS A 558 16.34 -25.19 -4.04
C HIS A 558 17.49 -25.18 -3.04
N ILE A 559 18.68 -24.75 -3.47
CA ILE A 559 19.79 -24.44 -2.55
C ILE A 559 20.19 -22.99 -2.78
N LYS A 560 20.25 -22.22 -1.68
CA LYS A 560 20.52 -20.79 -1.71
C LYS A 560 21.84 -20.51 -2.45
N PRO A 561 21.94 -19.45 -3.26
CA PRO A 561 23.11 -19.19 -4.11
C PRO A 561 24.47 -19.27 -3.38
N GLU A 562 24.55 -18.75 -2.16
CA GLU A 562 25.73 -18.76 -1.30
C GLU A 562 26.22 -20.16 -0.88
N TYR A 563 25.33 -21.16 -0.84
CA TYR A 563 25.63 -22.54 -0.43
C TYR A 563 25.80 -23.52 -1.59
N ARG A 564 25.55 -23.10 -2.84
CA ARG A 564 25.66 -24.00 -4.01
C ARG A 564 27.05 -24.63 -4.16
N LYS A 565 28.10 -23.97 -3.66
CA LYS A 565 29.49 -24.50 -3.63
C LYS A 565 29.68 -25.74 -2.75
N LEU A 566 28.73 -26.05 -1.86
CA LEU A 566 28.78 -27.23 -0.98
C LEU A 566 28.39 -28.52 -1.72
N LEU A 567 27.67 -28.39 -2.84
CA LEU A 567 27.31 -29.50 -3.72
C LEU A 567 28.53 -29.91 -4.56
N THR A 568 28.88 -31.18 -4.48
CA THR A 568 29.96 -31.78 -5.27
C THR A 568 29.43 -33.02 -6.00
N PRO A 569 30.19 -33.61 -6.94
CA PRO A 569 29.84 -34.90 -7.53
C PRO A 569 29.74 -36.05 -6.50
N ASN A 570 30.35 -35.90 -5.32
CA ASN A 570 30.36 -36.88 -4.24
C ASN A 570 29.25 -36.66 -3.20
N SER A 571 28.31 -35.74 -3.45
CA SER A 571 27.21 -35.49 -2.51
C SER A 571 26.18 -36.61 -2.54
N VAL A 572 25.92 -37.22 -1.38
CA VAL A 572 24.83 -38.17 -1.18
C VAL A 572 23.72 -37.53 -0.36
N PHE A 573 22.47 -37.92 -0.61
CA PHE A 573 21.28 -37.31 -0.01
C PHE A 573 20.49 -38.37 0.72
N TRP A 574 20.05 -38.09 1.94
CA TRP A 574 19.13 -38.94 2.67
C TRP A 574 17.99 -38.14 3.29
N ALA A 575 16.87 -38.80 3.48
CA ALA A 575 15.79 -38.24 4.25
C ALA A 575 16.09 -38.33 5.75
N GLU A 576 15.78 -37.26 6.46
CA GLU A 576 15.74 -37.20 7.90
C GLU A 576 14.29 -36.97 8.30
N GLY A 577 13.63 -38.04 8.77
CA GLY A 577 12.26 -37.96 9.28
C GLY A 577 12.12 -37.03 10.49
N GLY A 578 10.88 -36.88 10.95
CA GLY A 578 10.49 -36.01 12.06
C GLY A 578 11.14 -36.34 13.41
N ALA A 579 10.51 -35.95 14.51
CA ALA A 579 11.12 -36.11 15.84
C ALA A 579 11.51 -37.57 16.12
N LYS A 580 12.83 -37.86 16.11
CA LYS A 580 13.35 -39.19 16.41
C LYS A 580 13.31 -39.41 17.92
N VAL A 581 12.28 -40.12 18.37
CA VAL A 581 12.12 -40.52 19.76
C VAL A 581 12.95 -41.78 20.00
N GLN A 582 14.00 -41.66 20.82
CA GLN A 582 14.86 -42.79 21.17
C GLN A 582 14.64 -43.13 22.65
N LEU A 583 14.14 -44.34 22.90
CA LEU A 583 14.05 -44.92 24.23
C LEU A 583 15.37 -45.64 24.52
N ASN A 584 16.13 -45.14 25.48
CA ASN A 584 17.35 -45.80 25.97
C ASN A 584 17.15 -46.24 27.43
N GLY A 585 18.10 -47.00 27.98
CA GLY A 585 18.05 -47.48 29.37
C GLY A 585 18.03 -46.38 30.44
N SER A 586 18.26 -45.12 30.06
CA SER A 586 18.20 -43.93 30.91
C SER A 586 16.92 -43.07 30.72
N GLY A 587 16.03 -43.45 29.81
CA GLY A 587 14.75 -42.77 29.59
C GLY A 587 14.45 -42.42 28.13
N LEU A 588 13.45 -41.57 27.94
CA LEU A 588 13.02 -41.07 26.63
C LEU A 588 13.87 -39.86 26.24
N THR A 589 14.70 -40.00 25.20
CA THR A 589 15.43 -38.86 24.61
C THR A 589 14.71 -38.40 23.35
N VAL A 590 14.25 -37.15 23.35
CA VAL A 590 13.70 -36.49 22.17
C VAL A 590 14.77 -35.54 21.64
N GLN A 591 15.31 -35.85 20.46
CA GLN A 591 16.30 -35.00 19.84
C GLN A 591 15.64 -33.70 19.35
N ALA A 592 16.01 -32.56 19.96
CA ALA A 592 15.50 -31.25 19.57
C ALA A 592 15.86 -30.96 18.11
N SER A 593 14.88 -31.10 17.23
CA SER A 593 14.96 -30.77 15.81
C SER A 593 14.29 -29.42 15.57
N PRO A 594 14.75 -28.59 14.61
CA PRO A 594 13.98 -27.44 14.15
C PRO A 594 12.54 -27.87 13.84
N LEU A 595 11.53 -27.09 14.23
CA LEU A 595 10.13 -27.53 14.08
C LEU A 595 9.75 -27.79 12.61
N SER A 596 10.35 -27.06 11.67
CA SER A 596 10.19 -27.31 10.23
C SER A 596 10.52 -28.76 9.86
N ARG A 597 11.59 -29.33 10.44
CA ARG A 597 11.95 -30.74 10.32
C ARG A 597 10.95 -31.66 11.04
N ALA A 598 10.43 -31.26 12.19
CA ALA A 598 9.46 -32.08 12.93
C ALA A 598 8.09 -32.18 12.22
N LEU A 599 7.66 -31.10 11.54
CA LEU A 599 6.37 -31.03 10.84
C LEU A 599 6.43 -31.45 9.38
N ARG A 600 7.54 -31.16 8.70
CA ARG A 600 7.67 -31.35 7.24
C ARG A 600 8.81 -32.29 6.85
N GLY A 601 9.58 -32.81 7.81
CA GLY A 601 10.78 -33.58 7.53
C GLY A 601 11.90 -32.75 6.89
N ALA A 602 13.03 -33.40 6.61
CA ALA A 602 14.20 -32.77 6.02
C ALA A 602 14.92 -33.70 5.06
N ILE A 603 15.64 -33.12 4.11
CA ILE A 603 16.63 -33.84 3.29
C ILE A 603 18.00 -33.37 3.71
N SER A 604 18.86 -34.27 4.13
CA SER A 604 20.22 -33.97 4.55
C SER A 604 21.20 -34.51 3.52
N PHE A 605 22.31 -33.81 3.34
CA PHE A 605 23.37 -34.27 2.44
C PHE A 605 24.75 -34.01 3.02
N ASP A 606 25.71 -34.84 2.60
CA ASP A 606 27.14 -34.66 2.85
C ASP A 606 27.96 -35.23 1.68
N ASN A 607 29.24 -34.89 1.63
CA ASN A 607 30.17 -35.34 0.61
C ASN A 607 30.92 -36.59 1.09
N LEU A 608 30.68 -37.74 0.46
CA LEU A 608 31.32 -39.01 0.79
C LEU A 608 32.33 -39.44 -0.28
N SER A 609 33.56 -39.75 0.12
CA SER A 609 34.60 -40.25 -0.79
C SER A 609 34.15 -41.54 -1.48
N GLY A 610 34.15 -41.53 -2.82
CA GLY A 610 33.77 -42.69 -3.65
C GLY A 610 32.31 -42.70 -4.12
N ALA A 611 31.44 -41.83 -3.60
CA ALA A 611 30.02 -41.79 -3.99
C ALA A 611 29.78 -41.34 -5.44
N GLY A 612 30.67 -40.49 -5.99
CA GLY A 612 30.57 -40.00 -7.37
C GLY A 612 31.15 -40.94 -8.43
N GLY A 613 31.69 -42.11 -8.07
CA GLY A 613 32.44 -42.98 -8.98
C GLY A 613 31.64 -43.54 -10.18
N ASN A 614 30.32 -43.61 -10.05
CA ASN A 614 29.42 -44.21 -11.05
C ASN A 614 28.38 -43.24 -11.65
N MET A 615 28.36 -41.95 -11.25
CA MET A 615 27.40 -40.98 -11.81
C MET A 615 27.94 -40.35 -13.09
N ARG A 616 27.20 -40.48 -14.19
CA ARG A 616 27.45 -39.75 -15.44
C ARG A 616 26.84 -38.34 -15.35
N LYS A 617 27.36 -37.42 -16.15
CA LYS A 617 26.84 -36.05 -16.24
C LYS A 617 25.40 -36.09 -16.78
N GLY A 618 24.41 -35.89 -15.90
CA GLY A 618 22.98 -35.92 -16.22
C GLY A 618 22.16 -36.95 -15.44
N ASP A 619 22.81 -37.87 -14.72
CA ASP A 619 22.11 -38.82 -13.87
C ASP A 619 21.44 -38.10 -12.68
N LYS A 620 20.17 -38.42 -12.43
CA LYS A 620 19.46 -37.93 -11.24
C LYS A 620 20.06 -38.58 -9.99
N ARG A 621 20.31 -37.80 -8.95
CA ARG A 621 20.87 -38.31 -7.70
C ARG A 621 19.81 -39.03 -6.90
N ILE A 622 20.17 -40.11 -6.20
CA ILE A 622 19.23 -40.89 -5.40
C ILE A 622 19.06 -40.22 -4.03
N LEU A 623 17.82 -40.14 -3.55
CA LEU A 623 17.49 -39.84 -2.16
C LEU A 623 17.34 -41.16 -1.39
N PHE A 624 18.25 -41.41 -0.46
CA PHE A 624 18.21 -42.60 0.39
C PHE A 624 17.21 -42.42 1.55
N PRO A 625 16.62 -43.51 2.07
CA PRO A 625 15.66 -43.43 3.18
C PRO A 625 16.30 -43.06 4.52
N SER A 626 17.62 -43.24 4.68
CA SER A 626 18.34 -42.95 5.92
C SER A 626 19.81 -42.60 5.68
N GLU A 627 20.44 -41.96 6.67
CA GLU A 627 21.89 -41.68 6.63
C GLU A 627 22.72 -42.96 6.48
N THR A 628 22.33 -44.03 7.18
CA THR A 628 23.05 -45.31 7.10
C THR A 628 22.96 -45.92 5.72
N ALA A 629 21.81 -45.82 5.04
CA ALA A 629 21.65 -46.25 3.66
C ALA A 629 22.46 -45.38 2.68
N ALA A 630 22.52 -44.06 2.89
CA ALA A 630 23.36 -43.16 2.09
C ALA A 630 24.86 -43.37 2.29
N ARG A 631 25.29 -43.85 3.48
CA ARG A 631 26.68 -44.21 3.77
C ARG A 631 27.04 -45.62 3.31
N ALA A 632 26.05 -46.46 3.02
CA ALA A 632 26.22 -47.81 2.49
C ALA A 632 26.67 -47.85 1.02
N VAL A 633 27.37 -46.82 0.55
CA VAL A 633 28.07 -46.77 -0.74
C VAL A 633 29.46 -47.46 -0.65
N GLY A 634 29.74 -48.12 0.48
CA GLY A 634 30.91 -48.97 0.69
C GLY A 634 30.87 -50.27 -0.12
N GLY A 635 31.83 -51.17 0.10
CA GLY A 635 31.88 -52.41 -0.67
C GLY A 635 30.90 -53.44 -0.15
N GLN A 636 29.91 -53.75 -0.99
CA GLN A 636 28.92 -54.80 -0.77
C GLN A 636 29.60 -56.16 -0.66
N ILE A 637 29.12 -56.98 0.28
CA ILE A 637 29.47 -58.39 0.45
C ILE A 637 28.18 -59.22 0.53
N THR A 638 28.27 -60.49 0.21
CA THR A 638 27.18 -61.46 0.30
C THR A 638 27.53 -62.47 1.39
N LEU A 639 26.63 -62.62 2.36
CA LEU A 639 26.72 -63.63 3.41
C LEU A 639 25.71 -64.74 3.13
N HIS A 640 26.16 -65.98 3.05
CA HIS A 640 25.33 -67.15 2.83
C HIS A 640 25.03 -67.82 4.17
N THR A 641 23.75 -68.11 4.42
CA THR A 641 23.31 -68.84 5.62
C THR A 641 22.18 -69.81 5.26
N PHE A 642 22.06 -70.89 6.02
CA PHE A 642 20.95 -71.83 5.90
C PHE A 642 19.72 -71.40 6.71
N ASP A 643 19.91 -70.50 7.69
CA ASP A 643 18.85 -69.96 8.53
C ASP A 643 19.00 -68.45 8.69
N ALA A 644 17.89 -67.73 8.48
CA ALA A 644 17.79 -66.28 8.65
C ALA A 644 16.94 -65.88 9.85
N GLY A 645 16.45 -66.82 10.67
CA GLY A 645 15.66 -66.52 11.87
C GLY A 645 16.39 -65.64 12.89
N LYS A 646 17.72 -65.56 12.80
CA LYS A 646 18.58 -64.71 13.63
C LYS A 646 19.08 -63.45 12.92
N LEU A 647 18.62 -63.18 11.69
CA LEU A 647 19.04 -62.06 10.87
C LEU A 647 17.90 -61.06 10.63
N ALA A 648 18.26 -59.80 10.47
CA ALA A 648 17.32 -58.75 10.10
C ALA A 648 17.98 -57.74 9.14
N GLU A 649 17.17 -57.09 8.29
CA GLU A 649 17.63 -55.92 7.53
C GLU A 649 17.98 -54.79 8.51
N GLY A 650 19.12 -54.13 8.31
CA GLY A 650 19.69 -53.15 9.23
C GLY A 650 20.52 -53.74 10.37
N MET A 651 20.64 -55.07 10.48
CA MET A 651 21.45 -55.71 11.53
C MET A 651 22.93 -55.29 11.42
N PRO A 652 23.56 -54.79 12.51
CA PRO A 652 24.92 -54.30 12.46
C PRO A 652 25.95 -55.42 12.36
N ILE A 653 27.02 -55.18 11.62
CA ILE A 653 28.25 -55.99 11.59
C ILE A 653 29.28 -55.29 12.47
N ARG A 654 29.72 -55.96 13.53
CA ARG A 654 30.62 -55.41 14.54
C ARG A 654 31.97 -56.11 14.55
N TYR A 655 33.02 -55.33 14.70
CA TYR A 655 34.35 -55.81 15.07
C TYR A 655 34.75 -55.18 16.40
N LEU A 656 35.08 -56.01 17.39
CA LEU A 656 35.43 -55.55 18.75
C LEU A 656 34.37 -54.60 19.35
N GLY A 657 33.09 -54.82 19.03
CA GLY A 657 31.97 -53.99 19.49
C GLY A 657 31.74 -52.69 18.69
N ILE A 658 32.56 -52.39 17.68
CA ILE A 658 32.41 -51.21 16.81
C ILE A 658 31.66 -51.60 15.54
N ASP A 659 30.62 -50.84 15.17
CA ASP A 659 29.88 -51.03 13.92
C ASP A 659 30.78 -50.71 12.72
N ILE A 660 31.03 -51.70 11.87
CA ILE A 660 31.85 -51.57 10.66
C ILE A 660 31.07 -51.83 9.36
N GLY A 661 29.80 -52.18 9.49
CA GLY A 661 28.91 -52.48 8.38
C GLY A 661 27.51 -52.85 8.86
N GLN A 662 26.63 -53.20 7.93
CA GLN A 662 25.26 -53.60 8.24
C GLN A 662 24.69 -54.50 7.14
N VAL A 663 23.73 -55.35 7.50
CA VAL A 663 22.91 -56.11 6.55
C VAL A 663 21.94 -55.15 5.86
N GLN A 664 21.90 -55.16 4.53
CA GLN A 664 21.03 -54.31 3.73
C GLN A 664 19.74 -55.03 3.32
N LYS A 665 19.86 -56.29 2.87
CA LYS A 665 18.73 -57.04 2.31
C LYS A 665 18.88 -58.52 2.57
N LEU A 666 17.77 -59.20 2.85
CA LEU A 666 17.70 -60.66 2.92
C LEU A 666 16.93 -61.22 1.72
N THR A 667 17.50 -62.19 1.02
CA THR A 667 16.86 -62.82 -0.14
C THR A 667 16.89 -64.35 0.00
N LEU A 668 15.72 -64.99 -0.01
CA LEU A 668 15.60 -66.44 0.00
C LEU A 668 15.87 -67.01 -1.40
N ILE A 669 16.80 -67.96 -1.49
CA ILE A 669 17.09 -68.71 -2.72
C ILE A 669 16.60 -70.14 -2.57
N THR A 670 15.40 -70.38 -3.07
CA THR A 670 14.72 -71.68 -3.01
C THR A 670 15.46 -72.80 -3.75
N ALA A 671 16.22 -72.47 -4.80
CA ALA A 671 16.98 -73.47 -5.56
C ALA A 671 18.15 -74.10 -4.78
N ARG A 672 18.65 -73.43 -3.74
CA ARG A 672 19.81 -73.86 -2.94
C ARG A 672 19.48 -74.05 -1.46
N ASN A 673 18.23 -73.83 -1.06
CA ASN A 673 17.79 -73.83 0.34
C ASN A 673 18.68 -72.94 1.23
N GLU A 674 19.08 -71.78 0.71
CA GLU A 674 19.93 -70.81 1.41
C GLU A 674 19.25 -69.44 1.43
N VAL A 675 19.61 -68.63 2.42
CA VAL A 675 19.32 -67.20 2.45
C VAL A 675 20.61 -66.45 2.15
N GLN A 676 20.55 -65.56 1.17
CA GLN A 676 21.61 -64.61 0.89
C GLN A 676 21.31 -63.30 1.61
N ALA A 677 22.17 -62.95 2.57
CA ALA A 677 22.17 -61.67 3.23
C ALA A 677 23.18 -60.75 2.53
N THR A 678 22.66 -59.81 1.75
CA THR A 678 23.46 -58.73 1.18
C THR A 678 23.78 -57.74 2.28
N ALA A 679 25.06 -57.52 2.53
CA ALA A 679 25.54 -56.60 3.55
C ALA A 679 26.53 -55.60 2.95
N VAL A 680 26.68 -54.45 3.61
CA VAL A 680 27.64 -53.42 3.22
C VAL A 680 28.61 -53.18 4.36
N LEU A 681 29.90 -53.22 4.04
CA LEU A 681 30.97 -52.75 4.93
C LEU A 681 31.27 -51.28 4.62
N TYR A 682 31.47 -50.46 5.65
CA TYR A 682 31.79 -49.05 5.46
C TYR A 682 33.12 -48.87 4.68
N PRO A 683 33.25 -47.81 3.87
CA PRO A 683 34.41 -47.60 2.98
C PRO A 683 35.78 -47.70 3.67
N GLU A 684 35.88 -47.28 4.92
CA GLU A 684 37.09 -47.33 5.75
C GLU A 684 37.48 -48.75 6.18
N TYR A 685 36.54 -49.69 6.24
CA TYR A 685 36.76 -51.05 6.75
C TYR A 685 36.75 -52.12 5.67
N VAL A 686 36.14 -51.84 4.52
CA VAL A 686 35.97 -52.81 3.43
C VAL A 686 37.26 -53.52 3.01
N GLN A 687 38.37 -52.78 2.88
CA GLN A 687 39.68 -53.30 2.46
C GLN A 687 40.30 -54.26 3.48
N THR A 688 39.90 -54.15 4.75
CA THR A 688 40.44 -54.97 5.86
C THR A 688 39.62 -56.25 6.04
N PHE A 689 38.29 -56.14 6.00
CA PHE A 689 37.40 -57.26 6.35
C PHE A 689 36.85 -58.05 5.16
N ALA A 690 36.79 -57.47 3.95
CA ALA A 690 36.38 -58.20 2.74
C ALA A 690 37.55 -59.01 2.14
N ARG A 691 38.12 -59.92 2.92
CA ARG A 691 39.29 -60.75 2.56
C ARG A 691 39.03 -62.22 2.79
N ALA A 692 39.62 -63.08 1.96
CA ALA A 692 39.58 -64.51 2.16
C ALA A 692 40.14 -64.88 3.55
N GLY A 693 39.41 -65.75 4.25
CA GLY A 693 39.69 -66.13 5.63
C GLY A 693 38.95 -65.30 6.68
N SER A 694 38.25 -64.22 6.31
CA SER A 694 37.37 -63.50 7.24
C SER A 694 36.19 -64.40 7.64
N ARG A 695 35.83 -64.36 8.91
CA ARG A 695 34.74 -65.16 9.48
C ARG A 695 33.65 -64.23 10.00
N PHE A 696 32.43 -64.48 9.58
CA PHE A 696 31.24 -63.74 10.04
C PHE A 696 30.41 -64.70 10.87
N SER A 697 29.96 -64.28 12.05
CA SER A 697 29.11 -65.11 12.89
C SER A 697 28.05 -64.30 13.60
N VAL A 698 26.84 -64.84 13.68
CA VAL A 698 25.77 -64.20 14.44
C VAL A 698 26.01 -64.38 15.93
N VAL A 699 25.97 -63.29 16.69
CA VAL A 699 26.03 -63.35 18.15
C VAL A 699 24.60 -63.33 18.69
N THR A 700 24.25 -64.35 19.47
CA THR A 700 22.93 -64.52 20.08
C THR A 700 23.07 -64.61 21.61
N PRO A 701 22.00 -64.25 22.36
CA PRO A 701 22.09 -64.23 23.80
C PRO A 701 22.17 -65.66 24.34
N GLN A 702 23.17 -65.92 25.19
CA GLN A 702 23.35 -67.23 25.82
C GLN A 702 22.96 -67.14 27.29
N ILE A 703 21.81 -67.73 27.63
CA ILE A 703 21.30 -67.80 28.99
C ILE A 703 21.31 -69.26 29.41
N SER A 704 22.15 -69.60 30.38
CA SER A 704 22.24 -70.97 30.90
C SER A 704 22.49 -70.96 32.41
N ALA A 705 22.40 -72.13 33.05
CA ALA A 705 22.79 -72.28 34.45
C ALA A 705 24.28 -71.96 34.71
N ALA A 706 25.10 -71.87 33.65
CA ALA A 706 26.51 -71.50 33.71
C ALA A 706 26.77 -70.00 33.92
N GLY A 707 25.78 -69.17 33.60
CA GLY A 707 25.92 -67.74 33.48
C GLY A 707 25.21 -67.20 32.24
N VAL A 708 25.29 -65.88 32.10
CA VAL A 708 24.67 -65.13 31.01
C VAL A 708 25.76 -64.43 30.20
N GLU A 709 25.79 -64.69 28.90
CA GLU A 709 26.68 -64.04 27.94
C GLU A 709 25.84 -63.30 26.87
N HIS A 710 26.35 -62.17 26.37
CA HIS A 710 25.74 -61.40 25.28
C HIS A 710 24.30 -60.91 25.55
N LEU A 711 23.97 -60.47 26.77
CA LEU A 711 22.62 -59.98 27.12
C LEU A 711 22.17 -58.77 26.28
N ASP A 712 23.10 -57.98 25.75
CA ASP A 712 22.82 -56.87 24.83
C ASP A 712 22.16 -57.35 23.52
N THR A 713 22.46 -58.59 23.10
CA THR A 713 21.89 -59.20 21.89
C THR A 713 20.44 -59.65 22.03
N ILE A 714 19.85 -59.60 23.24
CA ILE A 714 18.40 -59.81 23.44
C ILE A 714 17.60 -58.72 22.72
N LEU A 715 18.07 -57.47 22.79
CA LEU A 715 17.40 -56.32 22.18
C LEU A 715 17.99 -55.97 20.81
N GLN A 716 19.30 -56.17 20.63
CA GLN A 716 19.97 -55.81 19.39
C GLN A 716 20.99 -56.89 18.99
N PRO A 717 20.55 -57.95 18.27
CA PRO A 717 21.48 -58.95 17.74
C PRO A 717 22.43 -58.31 16.74
N TYR A 718 23.65 -58.84 16.63
CA TYR A 718 24.66 -58.33 15.69
C TYR A 718 25.49 -59.47 15.10
N ILE A 719 26.16 -59.19 13.98
CA ILE A 719 27.11 -60.11 13.35
C ILE A 719 28.52 -59.72 13.82
N ASN A 720 29.22 -60.61 14.52
CA ASN A 720 30.64 -60.43 14.79
C ASN A 720 31.45 -60.80 13.55
N VAL A 721 32.57 -60.11 13.32
CA VAL A 721 33.48 -60.43 12.22
C VAL A 721 34.92 -60.55 12.70
N GLU A 722 35.63 -61.58 12.26
CA GLU A 722 37.08 -61.70 12.41
C GLU A 722 37.77 -61.47 11.06
N PRO A 723 38.84 -60.65 10.99
CA PRO A 723 39.50 -60.34 9.73
C PRO A 723 40.40 -61.50 9.24
N GLY A 724 40.28 -61.84 7.95
CA GLY A 724 41.19 -62.72 7.24
C GLY A 724 42.41 -62.00 6.65
N ARG A 725 43.49 -62.74 6.40
CA ARG A 725 44.73 -62.21 5.78
C ARG A 725 44.88 -62.53 4.28
N GLY A 726 43.85 -63.08 3.63
CA GLY A 726 43.89 -63.48 2.22
C GLY A 726 43.56 -62.38 1.19
N ASN A 727 43.36 -62.81 -0.06
CA ASN A 727 42.97 -61.95 -1.19
C ASN A 727 41.57 -61.33 -0.98
N ALA A 728 41.27 -60.23 -1.66
CA ALA A 728 39.94 -59.63 -1.61
C ALA A 728 38.85 -60.63 -2.00
N ARG A 729 37.81 -60.76 -1.17
CA ARG A 729 36.68 -61.67 -1.37
C ARG A 729 35.39 -60.95 -1.00
N ARG A 730 34.32 -61.22 -1.73
CA ARG A 730 33.01 -60.58 -1.53
C ARG A 730 31.91 -61.53 -1.07
N GLU A 731 32.15 -62.82 -1.12
CA GLU A 731 31.20 -63.85 -0.70
C GLU A 731 31.74 -64.61 0.50
N PHE A 732 30.92 -64.75 1.54
CA PHE A 732 31.29 -65.40 2.80
C PHE A 732 30.15 -66.28 3.30
N GLU A 733 30.48 -67.30 4.09
CA GLU A 733 29.51 -68.09 4.83
C GLU A 733 29.36 -67.51 6.23
N LEU A 734 28.13 -67.51 6.73
CA LEU A 734 27.79 -67.08 8.07
C LEU A 734 27.85 -68.27 9.04
N GLN A 735 28.67 -68.16 10.08
CA GLN A 735 28.93 -69.22 11.05
C GLN A 735 28.07 -69.06 12.31
N GLU A 736 27.83 -70.16 13.03
CA GLU A 736 27.01 -70.16 14.26
C GLU A 736 27.78 -69.76 15.54
N ALA A 737 29.10 -69.90 15.58
CA ALA A 737 29.92 -69.53 16.74
C ALA A 737 31.37 -69.17 16.36
N THR A 738 31.90 -68.10 16.96
CA THR A 738 33.31 -67.71 16.83
C THR A 738 33.89 -67.37 18.22
N ILE A 739 35.20 -67.45 18.37
CA ILE A 739 35.91 -66.97 19.56
C ILE A 739 35.74 -65.45 19.62
N THR A 740 35.04 -64.94 20.62
CA THR A 740 34.81 -63.50 20.77
C THR A 740 36.05 -62.75 21.27
N ASP A 741 37.08 -63.46 21.74
CA ASP A 741 38.24 -62.87 22.39
C ASP A 741 39.49 -62.75 21.50
N SER A 742 39.81 -61.52 21.13
CA SER A 742 40.97 -61.15 20.31
C SER A 742 42.33 -61.46 20.95
N ARG A 743 42.41 -61.68 22.28
CA ARG A 743 43.68 -62.00 22.99
C ARG A 743 44.38 -63.24 22.46
N TYR A 744 43.64 -64.11 21.77
CA TYR A 744 44.17 -65.35 21.23
C TYR A 744 44.61 -65.22 19.76
N LEU A 745 44.20 -64.19 19.01
CA LEU A 745 44.44 -64.06 17.55
C LEU A 745 45.90 -64.27 17.11
N ASP A 746 46.86 -63.70 17.83
CA ASP A 746 48.31 -63.81 17.55
C ASP A 746 49.02 -64.86 18.44
N GLY A 747 48.25 -65.80 18.99
CA GLY A 747 48.73 -66.88 19.86
C GLY A 747 49.34 -68.07 19.11
N LEU A 748 50.08 -68.90 19.84
CA LEU A 748 50.64 -70.15 19.33
C LEU A 748 49.50 -71.15 19.08
N SER A 749 49.31 -71.54 17.81
CA SER A 749 48.39 -72.61 17.42
C SER A 749 49.04 -73.98 17.52
N ILE A 750 48.42 -74.92 18.23
CA ILE A 750 48.86 -76.32 18.34
C ILE A 750 47.65 -77.23 18.17
N VAL A 751 47.90 -78.53 17.94
CA VAL A 751 46.85 -79.53 17.81
C VAL A 751 47.03 -80.57 18.91
N VAL A 752 45.95 -80.90 19.60
CA VAL A 752 45.90 -82.01 20.54
C VAL A 752 44.99 -83.08 19.98
N GLU A 753 45.50 -84.29 19.87
CA GLU A 753 44.78 -85.45 19.37
C GLU A 753 44.14 -86.20 20.53
N VAL A 754 42.85 -86.46 20.40
CA VAL A 754 42.03 -87.16 21.40
C VAL A 754 41.27 -88.30 20.73
N PRO A 755 41.01 -89.44 21.40
CA PRO A 755 40.18 -90.51 20.84
C PRO A 755 38.75 -90.03 20.53
N GLU A 756 38.17 -89.21 21.40
CA GLU A 756 36.82 -88.64 21.27
C GLU A 756 36.76 -87.21 21.82
N ALA A 757 35.81 -86.40 21.34
CA ALA A 757 35.68 -84.99 21.75
C ALA A 757 35.24 -84.83 23.22
N GLY A 758 34.48 -85.78 23.78
CA GLY A 758 33.95 -85.69 25.14
C GLY A 758 33.17 -84.39 25.38
N SER A 759 33.51 -83.66 26.44
CA SER A 759 32.93 -82.35 26.77
C SER A 759 33.64 -81.16 26.12
N LEU A 760 34.63 -81.40 25.24
CA LEU A 760 35.40 -80.32 24.62
C LEU A 760 34.56 -79.64 23.54
N GLY A 761 34.39 -78.32 23.67
CA GLY A 761 33.80 -77.45 22.66
C GLY A 761 34.72 -76.30 22.25
N ILE A 762 34.39 -75.60 21.16
CA ILE A 762 35.04 -74.33 20.81
C ILE A 762 34.85 -73.36 21.99
N GLY A 763 35.93 -72.71 22.43
CA GLY A 763 35.94 -71.83 23.61
C GLY A 763 36.33 -72.53 24.92
N THR A 764 36.50 -73.86 24.95
CA THR A 764 36.96 -74.59 26.15
C THR A 764 38.33 -74.07 26.60
N PRO A 765 38.52 -73.75 27.89
CA PRO A 765 39.77 -73.16 28.36
C PRO A 765 40.93 -74.16 28.37
N VAL A 766 42.11 -73.68 27.97
CA VAL A 766 43.39 -74.38 28.13
C VAL A 766 44.13 -73.79 29.33
N LEU A 767 44.51 -74.67 30.24
CA LEU A 767 44.94 -74.32 31.59
C LEU A 767 46.40 -74.70 31.82
N PHE A 768 47.15 -73.79 32.45
CA PHE A 768 48.46 -74.09 33.01
C PHE A 768 48.42 -73.81 34.50
N ARG A 769 48.62 -74.84 35.33
CA ARG A 769 48.51 -74.75 36.80
C ARG A 769 47.21 -74.08 37.29
N GLY A 770 46.10 -74.32 36.59
CA GLY A 770 44.77 -73.76 36.91
C GLY A 770 44.50 -72.36 36.38
N ILE A 771 45.47 -71.71 35.73
CA ILE A 771 45.29 -70.40 35.08
C ILE A 771 44.94 -70.63 33.60
N GLU A 772 43.92 -69.93 33.08
CA GLU A 772 43.59 -69.95 31.66
C GLU A 772 44.67 -69.23 30.85
N VAL A 773 45.30 -69.96 29.94
CA VAL A 773 46.40 -69.48 29.10
C VAL A 773 46.11 -69.57 27.61
N GLY A 774 45.07 -70.31 27.24
CA GLY A 774 44.63 -70.54 25.86
C GLY A 774 43.19 -71.03 25.79
N THR A 775 42.73 -71.31 24.58
CA THR A 775 41.37 -71.83 24.33
C THR A 775 41.35 -72.83 23.16
N VAL A 776 40.34 -73.69 23.12
CA VAL A 776 40.02 -74.57 21.98
C VAL A 776 39.42 -73.74 20.86
N THR A 777 40.01 -73.81 19.67
CA THR A 777 39.61 -73.02 18.49
C THR A 777 38.87 -73.79 17.42
N SER A 778 39.04 -75.12 17.39
CA SER A 778 38.40 -76.00 16.41
C SER A 778 38.39 -77.44 16.90
N LEU A 779 37.35 -78.18 16.51
CA LEU A 779 37.32 -79.64 16.62
C LEU A 779 37.05 -80.20 15.23
N THR A 780 37.94 -81.05 14.75
CA THR A 780 37.83 -81.68 13.43
C THR A 780 38.19 -83.15 13.54
N LEU A 781 37.55 -84.02 12.78
CA LEU A 781 38.00 -85.41 12.65
C LEU A 781 39.37 -85.46 11.97
N GLY A 782 40.23 -86.37 12.43
CA GLY A 782 41.46 -86.72 11.71
C GLY A 782 41.16 -87.18 10.29
N ASN A 783 42.13 -87.10 9.39
CA ASN A 783 41.94 -87.47 7.98
C ASN A 783 41.43 -88.92 7.79
N LEU A 784 41.71 -89.81 8.75
CA LEU A 784 41.25 -91.20 8.77
C LEU A 784 40.04 -91.45 9.69
N SER A 785 39.50 -90.40 10.32
CA SER A 785 38.38 -90.46 11.27
C SER A 785 38.61 -91.36 12.50
N ASP A 786 39.87 -91.66 12.83
CA ASP A 786 40.29 -92.51 13.96
C ASP A 786 40.49 -91.74 15.27
N ARG A 787 40.52 -90.42 15.20
CA ARG A 787 40.73 -89.49 16.33
C ARG A 787 40.11 -88.13 16.03
N VAL A 788 39.87 -87.35 17.08
CA VAL A 788 39.50 -85.93 16.97
C VAL A 788 40.75 -85.07 17.13
N MET A 789 40.99 -84.20 16.16
CA MET A 789 42.02 -83.16 16.20
C MET A 789 41.43 -81.91 16.84
N VAL A 790 41.90 -81.59 18.04
CA VAL A 790 41.48 -80.42 18.81
C VAL A 790 42.51 -79.30 18.58
N GLY A 791 42.13 -78.29 17.82
CA GLY A 791 42.96 -77.10 17.61
C GLY A 791 42.93 -76.23 18.86
N LEU A 792 44.10 -75.94 19.42
CA LEU A 792 44.27 -75.04 20.56
C LEU A 792 45.03 -73.79 20.15
N ARG A 793 44.74 -72.68 20.84
CA ARG A 793 45.49 -71.44 20.68
C ARG A 793 45.89 -70.88 22.03
N ILE A 794 47.20 -70.82 22.27
CA ILE A 794 47.79 -70.31 23.51
C ILE A 794 48.15 -68.84 23.30
N SER A 795 47.73 -67.97 24.21
CA SER A 795 48.00 -66.53 24.09
C SER A 795 49.50 -66.22 23.99
N GLN A 796 49.82 -65.10 23.34
CA GLN A 796 51.21 -64.67 23.09
C GLN A 796 52.04 -64.55 24.39
N ARG A 797 51.41 -64.16 25.51
CA ARG A 797 52.08 -64.06 26.83
C ARG A 797 52.56 -65.43 27.35
N TYR A 798 51.85 -66.51 27.04
CA TYR A 798 52.06 -67.83 27.63
C TYR A 798 52.62 -68.88 26.66
N GLN A 799 52.81 -68.54 25.38
CA GLN A 799 53.37 -69.47 24.37
C GLN A 799 54.72 -70.11 24.76
N HIS A 800 55.54 -69.42 25.56
CA HIS A 800 56.83 -69.92 26.05
C HIS A 800 56.71 -71.09 27.05
N LEU A 801 55.52 -71.31 27.61
CA LEU A 801 55.24 -72.41 28.53
C LEU A 801 55.09 -73.74 27.80
N VAL A 802 54.71 -73.73 26.51
CA VAL A 802 54.54 -74.96 25.73
C VAL A 802 55.88 -75.39 25.14
N ARG A 803 56.39 -76.52 25.62
CA ARG A 803 57.59 -77.20 25.13
C ARG A 803 57.24 -78.46 24.34
N ASN A 804 58.17 -78.94 23.52
CA ASN A 804 57.98 -80.14 22.69
C ASN A 804 57.63 -81.41 23.49
N ASN A 805 58.01 -81.47 24.77
CA ASN A 805 57.70 -82.57 25.69
C ASN A 805 56.57 -82.24 26.67
N SER A 806 55.78 -81.19 26.43
CA SER A 806 54.64 -80.87 27.29
C SER A 806 53.57 -81.94 27.13
N VAL A 807 52.98 -82.32 28.25
CA VAL A 807 51.91 -83.31 28.31
C VAL A 807 50.59 -82.62 28.60
N PHE A 808 49.55 -83.00 27.87
CA PHE A 808 48.20 -82.45 27.98
C PHE A 808 47.27 -83.54 28.52
N TRP A 809 46.31 -83.16 29.36
CA TRP A 809 45.28 -84.08 29.87
C TRP A 809 43.95 -83.35 30.02
N LEU A 810 42.86 -84.12 30.09
CA LEU A 810 41.54 -83.57 30.36
C LEU A 810 41.45 -83.19 31.85
N ALA A 811 41.21 -81.91 32.13
CA ALA A 811 40.93 -81.41 33.46
C ALA A 811 39.41 -81.41 33.67
N SER A 812 38.87 -82.46 34.30
CA SER A 812 37.45 -82.53 34.67
C SER A 812 37.17 -81.78 35.97
N GLY A 813 36.00 -81.16 36.07
CA GLY A 813 35.60 -80.37 37.25
C GLY A 813 35.37 -81.17 38.54
N TYR A 814 35.27 -82.50 38.47
CA TYR A 814 35.20 -83.36 39.66
C TYR A 814 36.00 -84.65 39.41
N SER A 815 36.87 -85.00 40.35
CA SER A 815 37.40 -86.35 40.48
C SER A 815 37.18 -86.85 41.91
N LEU A 816 36.63 -88.06 42.02
CA LEU A 816 36.41 -88.76 43.28
C LEU A 816 37.38 -89.92 43.37
N ASP A 817 38.33 -89.82 44.29
CA ASP A 817 39.26 -90.89 44.60
C ASP A 817 38.74 -91.63 45.86
N PHE A 818 38.38 -92.90 45.73
CA PHE A 818 37.91 -93.74 46.85
C PHE A 818 39.00 -94.71 47.32
N GLY A 819 39.36 -94.64 48.60
CA GLY A 819 40.26 -95.59 49.27
C GLY A 819 39.58 -96.34 50.41
N LEU A 820 40.17 -97.46 50.85
CA LEU A 820 39.64 -98.34 51.91
C LEU A 820 39.45 -97.65 53.27
N THR A 821 40.06 -96.48 53.50
CA THR A 821 39.99 -95.71 54.75
C THR A 821 39.27 -94.36 54.61
N GLY A 822 38.66 -94.06 53.46
CA GLY A 822 37.93 -92.81 53.20
C GLY A 822 38.08 -92.31 51.76
N GLY A 823 37.10 -91.50 51.31
CA GLY A 823 37.11 -90.86 49.98
C GLY A 823 37.56 -89.40 50.06
N VAL A 824 38.38 -88.97 49.09
CA VAL A 824 38.76 -87.56 48.91
C VAL A 824 38.07 -87.04 47.65
N VAL A 825 37.32 -85.94 47.80
CA VAL A 825 36.69 -85.24 46.68
C VAL A 825 37.58 -84.06 46.29
N LYS A 826 38.05 -84.03 45.05
CA LYS A 826 38.73 -82.87 44.47
C LYS A 826 37.71 -82.12 43.62
N THR A 827 37.35 -80.90 44.04
CA THR A 827 36.42 -80.03 43.32
C THR A 827 37.22 -79.03 42.48
N GLY A 828 37.06 -79.07 41.16
CA GLY A 828 37.55 -78.05 40.23
C GLY A 828 36.69 -76.79 40.26
N THR A 829 37.00 -75.83 39.40
CA THR A 829 36.16 -74.63 39.24
C THR A 829 34.86 -74.96 38.53
N PHE A 830 33.79 -74.19 38.79
CA PHE A 830 32.50 -74.39 38.13
C PHE A 830 32.60 -74.27 36.59
N ASN A 831 33.54 -73.47 36.07
CA ASN A 831 33.78 -73.38 34.62
C ASN A 831 34.37 -74.68 34.04
N GLN A 832 35.27 -75.36 34.79
CA GLN A 832 35.80 -76.69 34.42
C GLN A 832 34.72 -77.78 34.50
N PHE A 833 33.70 -77.60 35.33
CA PHE A 833 32.56 -78.52 35.39
C PHE A 833 31.67 -78.43 34.15
N ILE A 834 31.40 -77.21 33.67
CA ILE A 834 30.44 -76.98 32.58
C ILE A 834 31.04 -77.16 31.20
N ARG A 835 32.24 -76.61 30.95
CA ARG A 835 32.87 -76.62 29.62
C ARG A 835 33.99 -77.65 29.51
N GLY A 836 34.35 -78.34 30.60
CA GLY A 836 35.61 -79.07 30.70
C GLY A 836 36.82 -78.13 30.67
N GLY A 837 38.02 -78.70 30.61
CA GLY A 837 39.25 -77.95 30.39
C GLY A 837 40.37 -78.86 29.92
N ILE A 838 41.34 -78.32 29.20
CA ILE A 838 42.56 -79.05 28.86
C ILE A 838 43.69 -78.46 29.69
N ALA A 839 44.27 -79.24 30.60
CA ALA A 839 45.42 -78.80 31.37
C ALA A 839 46.72 -79.34 30.75
N PHE A 840 47.82 -78.62 30.93
CA PHE A 840 49.13 -79.11 30.56
C PHE A 840 50.22 -78.74 31.56
N ALA A 841 51.29 -79.53 31.55
CA ALA A 841 52.52 -79.28 32.28
C ALA A 841 53.73 -79.80 31.48
N THR A 842 54.90 -79.26 31.80
CA THR A 842 56.17 -79.72 31.21
C THR A 842 56.95 -80.53 32.24
N PRO A 843 57.27 -81.81 31.96
CA PRO A 843 58.10 -82.64 32.84
C PRO A 843 59.49 -82.02 33.06
N PRO A 844 60.15 -82.27 34.21
CA PRO A 844 61.47 -81.76 34.49
C PRO A 844 62.49 -82.45 33.57
N GLY A 845 63.41 -81.68 33.00
CA GLY A 845 64.46 -82.19 32.13
C GLY A 845 65.62 -81.22 32.03
N THR A 846 66.84 -81.74 32.11
CA THR A 846 68.09 -81.00 31.89
C THR A 846 68.84 -81.66 30.73
N PRO A 847 68.93 -81.01 29.55
CA PRO A 847 68.49 -79.64 29.24
C PRO A 847 66.96 -79.51 29.02
N LEU A 848 66.46 -78.27 29.13
CA LEU A 848 65.06 -77.94 28.86
C LEU A 848 64.73 -78.13 27.37
N ALA A 849 63.60 -78.77 27.08
CA ALA A 849 63.16 -78.97 25.70
C ALA A 849 62.85 -77.64 24.97
N PRO A 850 63.02 -77.58 23.63
CA PRO A 850 62.66 -76.40 22.85
C PRO A 850 61.16 -76.05 22.94
N LYS A 851 60.84 -74.77 22.67
CA LYS A 851 59.45 -74.30 22.54
C LYS A 851 58.75 -75.03 21.39
N ALA A 852 57.46 -75.32 21.57
CA ALA A 852 56.65 -75.92 20.52
C ALA A 852 56.47 -74.93 19.35
N GLN A 853 56.53 -75.44 18.13
CA GLN A 853 56.24 -74.67 16.92
C GLN A 853 54.74 -74.68 16.60
N ALA A 854 54.31 -73.71 15.79
CA ALA A 854 52.92 -73.65 15.33
C ALA A 854 52.56 -74.92 14.55
N GLY A 855 51.37 -75.47 14.79
CA GLY A 855 50.90 -76.71 14.20
C GLY A 855 51.51 -77.97 14.80
N LYS A 856 52.24 -77.90 15.92
CA LYS A 856 52.74 -79.10 16.61
C LYS A 856 51.57 -79.95 17.14
N HIS A 857 51.65 -81.25 16.90
CA HIS A 857 50.70 -82.24 17.41
C HIS A 857 51.16 -82.82 18.76
N PHE A 858 50.21 -82.96 19.68
CA PHE A 858 50.36 -83.60 20.98
C PHE A 858 49.26 -84.63 21.19
N LEU A 859 49.52 -85.64 22.01
CA LEU A 859 48.49 -86.58 22.46
C LEU A 859 47.92 -86.09 23.79
N LEU A 860 46.60 -86.18 23.94
CA LEU A 860 45.96 -86.01 25.24
C LEU A 860 46.08 -87.30 26.04
N LEU A 861 46.62 -87.21 27.25
CA LEU A 861 46.66 -88.31 28.20
C LEU A 861 45.27 -88.54 28.78
N GLU A 862 44.93 -89.82 28.97
CA GLU A 862 43.65 -90.24 29.56
C GLU A 862 43.50 -89.83 31.03
N SER A 863 44.61 -89.60 31.74
CA SER A 863 44.61 -89.16 33.13
C SER A 863 45.72 -88.16 33.44
N GLU A 864 45.48 -87.36 34.48
CA GLU A 864 46.45 -86.39 35.03
C GLU A 864 47.72 -87.11 35.54
N PRO A 865 48.94 -86.70 35.15
CA PRO A 865 50.18 -87.36 35.60
C PRO A 865 50.38 -87.23 37.12
N LYS A 866 50.59 -88.31 37.87
CA LYS A 866 50.57 -88.26 39.35
C LYS A 866 51.58 -87.26 39.95
N GLU A 867 52.74 -87.08 39.34
CA GLU A 867 53.86 -86.30 39.86
C GLU A 867 53.89 -84.84 39.34
N TRP A 868 52.95 -84.40 38.48
CA TRP A 868 53.08 -83.11 37.80
C TRP A 868 53.15 -81.90 38.75
N ARG A 869 52.52 -82.03 39.93
CA ARG A 869 52.51 -80.98 40.97
C ARG A 869 53.90 -80.79 41.57
N GLU A 870 54.69 -81.85 41.63
CA GLU A 870 56.04 -81.88 42.20
C GLU A 870 57.11 -81.45 41.19
N TRP A 871 56.84 -81.56 39.89
CA TRP A 871 57.83 -81.27 38.83
C TRP A 871 58.50 -79.90 38.92
N GLY A 872 57.76 -78.86 39.32
CA GLY A 872 58.34 -77.52 39.54
C GLY A 872 59.15 -76.93 38.37
N THR A 873 58.99 -77.44 37.14
CA THR A 873 59.89 -77.16 36.01
C THR A 873 60.01 -75.66 35.73
N ALA A 874 61.24 -75.14 35.74
CA ALA A 874 61.53 -73.76 35.41
C ALA A 874 61.39 -73.51 33.90
N LEU A 875 60.42 -72.67 33.51
CA LEU A 875 60.12 -72.34 32.11
C LEU A 875 60.36 -70.84 31.85
N PRO A 876 61.62 -70.40 31.66
CA PRO A 876 61.92 -69.01 31.35
C PRO A 876 61.36 -68.60 29.98
N ARG A 877 61.10 -67.29 29.83
CA ARG A 877 60.59 -66.68 28.61
C ARG A 877 61.53 -66.77 27.44
#